data_AF-A0A440A1A4-F1
#
_entry.id   AF-A0A440A1A4-F1
#
_cell.length_a   1.000
_cell.length_b   1.000
_cell.length_c   1.000
_cell.angle_alpha   90.00
_cell.angle_beta   90.00
_cell.angle_gamma   90.00
#
_symmetry.space_group_name_H-M   'P 1'
#
loop_
_entity.id
_entity.type
_entity.pdbx_description
1 polymer ?
#
loop_
_entity_poly.entity_id
_entity_poly.type
_entity_poly.pdbx_seq_one_letter_code
_entity_poly.pdbx_strand_id
1 'polypeptide(L)'
;MPNERATVVQTPLGAELLTFTHLVGRDEISRCFAHTVGFVSTNHNVDPLKMLGGAVSVEGESDPKRWFSGLVSEFRLTRIEDRLAYYEAVIRPWLWFLGNTTDCRIFQNMTAVEIVEKIFSKYGTAKFEKRLQGSYPSREYCVQYDESDLDFVQRLMEHEGIFYFFEYDEGKHTLILCDAMSKLKAAPGYDKVLYNFEGQGSRRDVEYITEWVPGSEVRPGAYAHTDYDFEKPGADLMAKSAQPFSHKEASGENYRHRGAHLDVGRGDSLAGIRREELQALHQRSAAAGTVRGLHSGCTFNLESFPRDDQNQEYLVISAEYRLFDPGYRTQSEIHAENFKIVLGVAPTSLHYRPPRITPRPIMRGPQTATVVGPSGEEIFTDKYARVKVQFHWDRLGKKNENSSCFVRVSQTWAGSGWGFIQIPRIGQEVIVDFLDGDPDLPIITGRVYNASQMPPYGLPGNATQSGWKSNSSKGGGGYNELMFEDKAGSELVNFQAQKDHNLLIKHDRTKLVQHDQSDRIDHDAKHSVGHNLDEDVGNNKTVKVGVDQTTNIGSNDTETVGKDRSLTVMANETIHVVSNSTENIDANHSQTVGIVQTITVGAARVDTVGAAETRSVGAVQTNTIGASRSMTVGAGQSHDIGASDSWKIAAAQSVQIGAGQTIKIAKDQGTDIGAGRSAKIAKDDTTEIGGAHSVKVAKSSLLEIGEDGAIKVSKDLIIDAGDSIIIKTGSAAIAMKKDGTITIEGKNITIKGSGKINVKASSDITMKGSKINEN
;
A
#
# COMPACT_ATOMS: atom_id res chain seq x y z
N MET A 1 69.59 71.19 -21.26
CA MET A 1 68.33 71.82 -20.81
C MET A 1 67.55 70.75 -20.06
N PRO A 2 67.07 71.01 -18.83
CA PRO A 2 66.30 70.01 -18.10
C PRO A 2 64.91 69.84 -18.74
N ASN A 3 64.63 68.59 -19.13
CA ASN A 3 63.36 67.95 -19.47
C ASN A 3 62.10 68.84 -19.51
N GLU A 4 61.71 69.27 -20.71
CA GLU A 4 60.31 69.62 -20.99
C GLU A 4 59.48 68.33 -21.07
N ARG A 5 58.83 68.01 -19.93
CA ARG A 5 57.74 67.03 -19.71
C ARG A 5 57.81 65.72 -20.51
N ALA A 6 58.64 64.78 -20.06
CA ALA A 6 58.43 63.37 -20.38
C ALA A 6 57.15 62.86 -19.67
N THR A 7 56.32 62.08 -20.36
CA THR A 7 55.11 61.47 -19.78
C THR A 7 55.50 60.63 -18.55
N VAL A 8 54.86 60.86 -17.40
CA VAL A 8 55.18 60.14 -16.17
C VAL A 8 54.65 58.71 -16.26
N VAL A 9 55.54 57.73 -16.02
CA VAL A 9 55.17 56.32 -15.93
C VAL A 9 55.70 55.69 -14.64
N GLN A 10 54.86 54.88 -14.01
CA GLN A 10 55.22 54.07 -12.86
C GLN A 10 55.23 52.60 -13.24
N THR A 11 56.25 51.89 -12.80
CA THR A 11 56.40 50.45 -13.03
C THR A 11 56.78 49.75 -11.73
N PRO A 12 56.57 48.42 -11.62
CA PRO A 12 57.00 47.63 -10.47
C PRO A 12 58.51 47.67 -10.21
N LEU A 13 59.30 48.06 -11.21
CA LEU A 13 60.75 48.16 -11.17
C LEU A 13 61.27 49.57 -10.86
N GLY A 14 60.38 50.55 -10.67
CA GLY A 14 60.72 51.96 -10.49
C GLY A 14 60.73 52.77 -11.79
N ALA A 15 60.68 54.10 -11.67
CA ALA A 15 60.55 55.02 -12.81
C ALA A 15 61.86 55.27 -13.58
N GLU A 16 63.02 54.91 -13.01
CA GLU A 16 64.34 55.18 -13.62
C GLU A 16 64.79 54.10 -14.61
N LEU A 17 64.28 52.87 -14.48
CA LEU A 17 64.74 51.74 -15.30
C LEU A 17 64.07 51.68 -16.67
N LEU A 18 62.80 52.06 -16.75
CA LEU A 18 61.96 51.97 -17.95
C LEU A 18 61.38 53.35 -18.24
N THR A 19 61.79 53.98 -19.34
CA THR A 19 61.24 55.27 -19.78
C THR A 19 60.10 55.04 -20.76
N PHE A 20 59.00 55.79 -20.61
CA PHE A 20 57.84 55.70 -21.49
C PHE A 20 58.18 56.10 -22.94
N THR A 21 57.54 55.44 -23.90
CA THR A 21 57.64 55.81 -25.33
C THR A 21 56.26 56.01 -25.97
N HIS A 22 55.32 55.11 -25.71
CA HIS A 22 53.98 55.17 -26.28
C HIS A 22 52.97 54.36 -25.47
N LEU A 23 51.69 54.71 -25.60
CA LEU A 23 50.55 53.92 -25.16
C LEU A 23 49.56 53.80 -26.31
N VAL A 24 49.20 52.57 -26.64
CA VAL A 24 48.06 52.28 -27.52
C VAL A 24 47.09 51.42 -26.73
N GLY A 25 45.88 51.92 -26.53
CA GLY A 25 44.94 51.30 -25.61
C GLY A 25 43.51 51.36 -26.08
N ARG A 26 42.70 50.38 -25.65
CA ARG A 26 41.25 50.41 -25.82
C ARG A 26 40.58 50.04 -24.51
N ASP A 27 39.58 50.82 -24.12
CA ASP A 27 38.61 50.44 -23.11
C ASP A 27 37.19 50.54 -23.66
N GLU A 28 36.30 49.69 -23.15
CA GLU A 28 34.91 49.60 -23.59
C GLU A 28 34.05 49.14 -22.42
N ILE A 29 32.86 49.73 -22.28
CA ILE A 29 31.90 49.34 -21.25
C ILE A 29 31.61 47.83 -21.37
N SER A 30 31.67 47.14 -20.24
CA SER A 30 31.47 45.68 -20.12
C SER A 30 32.54 44.85 -20.84
N ARG A 31 33.74 45.41 -21.03
CA ARG A 31 34.93 44.70 -21.52
C ARG A 31 36.11 44.97 -20.60
N CYS A 32 37.05 44.02 -20.54
CA CYS A 32 38.32 44.27 -19.89
C CYS A 32 39.19 45.14 -20.80
N PHE A 33 39.65 46.29 -20.32
CA PHE A 33 40.54 47.16 -21.09
C PHE A 33 41.87 46.46 -21.44
N ALA A 34 42.53 46.96 -22.47
CA ALA A 34 43.87 46.53 -22.86
C ALA A 34 44.69 47.76 -23.25
N HIS A 35 45.82 47.97 -22.59
CA HIS A 35 46.74 49.06 -22.91
C HIS A 35 48.12 48.49 -23.17
N THR A 36 48.62 48.66 -24.38
CA THR A 36 50.01 48.33 -24.75
C THR A 36 50.84 49.56 -24.45
N VAL A 37 51.79 49.43 -23.51
CA VAL A 37 52.70 50.50 -23.09
C VAL A 37 54.11 50.12 -23.50
N GLY A 38 54.71 50.96 -24.33
CA GLY A 38 56.09 50.80 -24.77
C GLY A 38 57.07 51.53 -23.86
N PHE A 39 58.20 50.90 -23.62
CA PHE A 39 59.30 51.42 -22.83
C PHE A 39 60.62 51.34 -23.59
N VAL A 40 61.55 52.18 -23.18
CA VAL A 40 62.96 52.11 -23.58
C VAL A 40 63.84 52.07 -22.33
N SER A 41 64.93 51.31 -22.39
CA SER A 41 65.88 51.15 -21.30
C SER A 41 67.31 50.98 -21.81
N THR A 42 68.29 51.44 -21.04
CA THR A 42 69.70 51.07 -21.25
C THR A 42 70.01 49.65 -20.74
N ASN A 43 69.09 49.02 -19.99
CA ASN A 43 69.26 47.66 -19.50
C ASN A 43 68.61 46.64 -20.46
N HIS A 44 69.42 45.77 -21.05
CA HIS A 44 68.96 44.73 -21.97
C HIS A 44 68.45 43.44 -21.26
N ASN A 45 68.60 43.37 -19.94
CA ASN A 45 68.30 42.18 -19.12
C ASN A 45 67.21 42.49 -18.08
N VAL A 46 66.19 43.26 -18.44
CA VAL A 46 65.04 43.49 -17.55
C VAL A 46 64.30 42.17 -17.36
N ASP A 47 64.22 41.71 -16.12
CA ASP A 47 63.55 40.45 -15.76
C ASP A 47 62.02 40.57 -15.91
N PRO A 48 61.39 39.85 -16.87
CA PRO A 48 59.95 39.91 -17.07
C PRO A 48 59.13 39.48 -15.86
N LEU A 49 59.64 38.57 -15.03
CA LEU A 49 58.90 38.04 -13.89
C LEU A 49 58.66 39.11 -12.80
N LYS A 50 59.50 40.14 -12.75
CA LYS A 50 59.32 41.26 -11.84
C LYS A 50 58.30 42.29 -12.34
N MET A 51 57.95 42.24 -13.63
CA MET A 51 56.92 43.08 -14.24
C MET A 51 55.54 42.43 -14.19
N LEU A 52 55.44 41.14 -14.55
CA LEU A 52 54.18 40.41 -14.66
C LEU A 52 53.36 40.46 -13.35
N GLY A 53 52.07 40.76 -13.47
CA GLY A 53 51.14 40.92 -12.34
C GLY A 53 51.33 42.19 -11.51
N GLY A 54 52.41 42.93 -11.71
CA GLY A 54 52.65 44.22 -11.06
C GLY A 54 51.86 45.36 -11.70
N ALA A 55 51.68 46.46 -10.94
CA ALA A 55 50.95 47.63 -11.40
C ALA A 55 51.81 48.53 -12.29
N VAL A 56 51.25 48.95 -13.43
CA VAL A 56 51.81 50.00 -14.28
C VAL A 56 50.79 51.10 -14.46
N SER A 57 51.24 52.35 -14.34
CA SER A 57 50.41 53.56 -14.43
C SER A 57 51.07 54.61 -15.30
N VAL A 58 50.38 55.08 -16.34
CA VAL A 58 50.84 56.15 -17.24
C VAL A 58 49.98 57.41 -17.03
N GLU A 59 50.60 58.57 -16.83
CA GLU A 59 49.89 59.86 -16.73
C GLU A 59 49.40 60.31 -18.12
N GLY A 60 48.11 60.63 -18.25
CA GLY A 60 47.48 61.00 -19.53
C GLY A 60 47.71 62.45 -19.97
N GLU A 61 48.49 63.24 -19.22
CA GLU A 61 48.80 64.64 -19.47
C GLU A 61 47.57 65.56 -19.61
N SER A 62 46.52 65.30 -18.84
CA SER A 62 45.31 66.13 -18.73
C SER A 62 45.33 67.02 -17.47
N ASP A 63 44.47 68.03 -17.43
CA ASP A 63 44.16 68.81 -16.21
C ASP A 63 42.63 68.83 -15.99
N PRO A 64 42.09 68.18 -14.94
CA PRO A 64 42.76 67.42 -13.89
C PRO A 64 43.54 66.19 -14.41
N LYS A 65 44.56 65.77 -13.65
CA LYS A 65 45.41 64.62 -14.01
C LYS A 65 44.59 63.33 -14.14
N ARG A 66 44.82 62.61 -15.24
CA ARG A 66 44.27 61.28 -15.51
C ARG A 66 45.38 60.24 -15.52
N TRP A 67 45.04 59.02 -15.09
CA TRP A 67 45.93 57.86 -15.13
C TRP A 67 45.38 56.74 -16.03
N PHE A 68 46.28 56.02 -16.68
CA PHE A 68 46.03 54.73 -17.31
C PHE A 68 46.70 53.67 -16.47
N SER A 69 45.93 53.05 -15.57
CA SER A 69 46.45 52.15 -14.53
C SER A 69 45.90 50.74 -14.69
N GLY A 70 46.75 49.74 -14.53
CA GLY A 70 46.34 48.35 -14.45
C GLY A 70 47.49 47.40 -14.14
N LEU A 71 47.28 46.11 -14.35
CA LEU A 71 48.26 45.06 -14.05
C LEU A 71 48.86 44.48 -15.32
N VAL A 72 50.16 44.22 -15.32
CA VAL A 72 50.87 43.66 -16.47
C VAL A 72 50.46 42.20 -16.71
N SER A 73 49.87 41.93 -17.87
CA SER A 73 49.49 40.59 -18.35
C SER A 73 50.53 39.95 -19.27
N GLU A 74 51.24 40.77 -20.05
CA GLU A 74 52.32 40.37 -20.96
C GLU A 74 53.45 41.38 -20.82
N PHE A 75 54.70 40.93 -20.85
CA PHE A 75 55.88 41.79 -20.92
C PHE A 75 56.89 41.15 -21.87
N ARG A 76 57.38 41.93 -22.85
CA ARG A 76 58.30 41.43 -23.87
C ARG A 76 59.37 42.45 -24.23
N LEU A 77 60.56 41.96 -24.56
CA LEU A 77 61.59 42.71 -25.28
C LEU A 77 61.23 42.67 -26.78
N THR A 78 61.03 43.83 -27.41
CA THR A 78 60.63 43.90 -28.82
C THR A 78 61.81 44.04 -29.76
N ARG A 79 62.78 44.91 -29.43
CA ARG A 79 64.01 45.10 -30.22
C ARG A 79 65.14 45.71 -29.40
N ILE A 80 66.38 45.58 -29.90
CA ILE A 80 67.57 46.22 -29.36
C ILE A 80 68.23 47.02 -30.50
N GLU A 81 68.34 48.34 -30.34
CA GLU A 81 68.87 49.27 -31.36
C GLU A 81 69.73 50.34 -30.67
N ASP A 82 70.86 50.72 -31.28
CA ASP A 82 71.69 51.87 -30.87
C ASP A 82 71.95 52.02 -29.36
N ARG A 83 72.24 50.89 -28.68
CA ARG A 83 72.52 50.75 -27.22
C ARG A 83 71.29 50.90 -26.29
N LEU A 84 70.09 50.83 -26.85
CA LEU A 84 68.83 50.83 -26.11
C LEU A 84 68.05 49.54 -26.38
N ALA A 85 67.38 49.03 -25.35
CA ALA A 85 66.41 47.95 -25.44
C ALA A 85 64.99 48.51 -25.34
N TYR A 86 64.14 48.09 -26.27
CA TYR A 86 62.73 48.44 -26.30
C TYR A 86 61.89 47.30 -25.74
N TYR A 87 61.01 47.63 -24.79
CA TYR A 87 60.11 46.68 -24.15
C TYR A 87 58.66 47.11 -24.37
N GLU A 88 57.75 46.16 -24.31
CA GLU A 88 56.32 46.41 -24.29
C GLU A 88 55.67 45.65 -23.14
N ALA A 89 54.74 46.30 -22.43
CA ALA A 89 53.84 45.69 -21.48
C ALA A 89 52.40 45.78 -21.98
N VAL A 90 51.64 44.68 -21.91
CA VAL A 90 50.18 44.71 -22.07
C VAL A 90 49.54 44.75 -20.69
N ILE A 91 48.88 45.86 -20.39
CA ILE A 91 48.23 46.13 -19.10
C ILE A 91 46.74 45.83 -19.21
N ARG A 92 46.21 45.10 -18.23
CA ARG A 92 44.81 44.65 -18.13
C ARG A 92 44.23 44.96 -16.74
N PRO A 93 42.90 45.04 -16.58
CA PRO A 93 42.31 45.15 -15.25
C PRO A 93 42.49 43.86 -14.45
N TRP A 94 42.48 43.97 -13.12
CA TRP A 94 42.37 42.82 -12.21
C TRP A 94 41.24 41.85 -12.61
N LEU A 95 40.13 42.35 -13.15
CA LEU A 95 39.00 41.53 -13.60
C LEU A 95 39.41 40.52 -14.69
N TRP A 96 40.34 40.89 -15.57
CA TRP A 96 40.82 40.00 -16.64
C TRP A 96 41.48 38.72 -16.11
N PHE A 97 42.15 38.80 -14.95
CA PHE A 97 42.84 37.66 -14.35
C PHE A 97 41.89 36.58 -13.82
N LEU A 98 40.59 36.89 -13.66
CA LEU A 98 39.58 35.86 -13.37
C LEU A 98 39.44 34.86 -14.52
N GLY A 99 39.83 35.23 -15.74
CA GLY A 99 39.87 34.34 -16.90
C GLY A 99 40.92 33.22 -16.78
N ASN A 100 41.86 33.33 -15.83
CA ASN A 100 42.88 32.31 -15.58
C ASN A 100 42.43 31.23 -14.59
N THR A 101 41.19 31.30 -14.10
CA THR A 101 40.62 30.36 -13.14
C THR A 101 39.30 29.81 -13.67
N THR A 102 39.19 28.49 -13.82
CA THR A 102 37.94 27.77 -14.16
C THR A 102 37.50 26.91 -12.98
N ASP A 103 36.19 26.75 -12.79
CA ASP A 103 35.66 25.88 -11.73
C ASP A 103 34.23 25.39 -12.01
N CYS A 104 33.79 24.40 -11.22
CA CYS A 104 32.39 23.99 -11.15
C CYS A 104 31.86 24.20 -9.72
N ARG A 105 30.88 25.09 -9.55
CA ARG A 105 30.39 25.50 -8.23
C ARG A 105 28.90 25.79 -8.23
N ILE A 106 28.29 25.52 -7.08
CA ILE A 106 26.88 25.80 -6.82
C ILE A 106 26.76 26.98 -5.86
N PHE A 107 25.89 27.93 -6.21
CA PHE A 107 25.46 29.05 -5.38
C PHE A 107 23.97 28.91 -5.13
N GLN A 108 23.55 29.05 -3.87
CA GLN A 108 22.17 28.86 -3.45
C GLN A 108 21.70 30.02 -2.59
N ASN A 109 20.47 30.47 -2.84
CA ASN A 109 19.80 31.54 -2.13
C ASN A 109 20.63 32.85 -2.10
N MET A 110 21.27 33.18 -3.22
CA MET A 110 22.06 34.41 -3.39
C MET A 110 21.57 35.18 -4.61
N THR A 111 21.58 36.50 -4.52
CA THR A 111 21.37 37.39 -5.68
C THR A 111 22.58 37.32 -6.62
N ALA A 112 22.38 37.71 -7.88
CA ALA A 112 23.49 37.77 -8.85
C ALA A 112 24.65 38.67 -8.36
N VAL A 113 24.33 39.78 -7.69
CA VAL A 113 25.35 40.70 -7.14
C VAL A 113 26.13 40.04 -6.01
N GLU A 114 25.47 39.38 -5.06
CA GLU A 114 26.15 38.68 -3.96
C GLU A 114 27.04 37.53 -4.48
N ILE A 115 26.63 36.85 -5.56
CA ILE A 115 27.46 35.84 -6.23
C ILE A 115 28.72 36.48 -6.82
N VAL A 116 28.57 37.59 -7.55
CA VAL A 116 29.71 38.35 -8.12
C VAL A 116 30.67 38.80 -7.01
N GLU A 117 30.16 39.35 -5.91
CA GLU A 117 30.97 39.76 -4.76
C GLU A 117 31.72 38.58 -4.11
N LYS A 118 31.05 37.45 -3.98
CA LYS A 118 31.66 36.22 -3.45
C LYS A 118 32.79 35.70 -4.34
N ILE A 119 32.66 35.79 -5.67
CA ILE A 119 33.76 35.50 -6.59
C ILE A 119 34.89 36.52 -6.41
N PHE A 120 34.59 37.82 -6.41
CA PHE A 120 35.59 38.88 -6.27
C PHE A 120 36.39 38.78 -4.96
N SER A 121 35.75 38.37 -3.86
CA SER A 121 36.42 38.21 -2.55
C SER A 121 37.60 37.23 -2.55
N LYS A 122 37.70 36.34 -3.54
CA LYS A 122 38.82 35.41 -3.71
C LYS A 122 40.10 36.09 -4.20
N TYR A 123 39.96 37.27 -4.78
CA TYR A 123 41.04 37.99 -5.46
C TYR A 123 41.42 39.23 -4.64
N GLY A 124 42.58 39.20 -3.98
CA GLY A 124 43.04 40.30 -3.13
C GLY A 124 43.24 41.64 -3.86
N THR A 125 43.41 41.60 -5.19
CA THR A 125 43.51 42.77 -6.07
C THR A 125 42.16 43.35 -6.48
N ALA A 126 41.06 42.66 -6.18
CA ALA A 126 39.73 43.13 -6.55
C ALA A 126 39.36 44.42 -5.83
N LYS A 127 39.09 45.47 -6.62
CA LYS A 127 38.56 46.76 -6.18
C LYS A 127 37.38 47.12 -7.05
N PHE A 128 36.23 47.32 -6.41
CA PHE A 128 35.00 47.64 -7.11
C PHE A 128 34.08 48.53 -6.27
N GLU A 129 33.20 49.26 -6.97
CA GLU A 129 32.15 50.10 -6.42
C GLU A 129 30.81 49.71 -7.04
N LYS A 130 29.73 49.70 -6.26
CA LYS A 130 28.36 49.44 -6.74
C LYS A 130 27.61 50.77 -6.88
N ARG A 131 27.30 51.15 -8.12
CA ARG A 131 26.43 52.27 -8.48
C ARG A 131 25.12 51.75 -9.08
N LEU A 132 24.47 50.84 -8.34
CA LEU A 132 23.26 50.14 -8.77
C LEU A 132 22.01 50.85 -8.24
N GLN A 133 20.96 50.92 -9.05
CA GLN A 133 19.65 51.44 -8.70
C GLN A 133 18.60 50.33 -8.55
N GLY A 134 18.73 49.24 -9.31
CA GLY A 134 17.80 48.12 -9.33
C GLY A 134 17.90 47.20 -8.10
N SER A 135 16.85 46.40 -7.90
CA SER A 135 16.84 45.27 -6.97
C SER A 135 16.93 43.96 -7.74
N TYR A 136 17.70 43.01 -7.21
CA TYR A 136 17.96 41.72 -7.87
C TYR A 136 17.39 40.59 -7.01
N PRO A 137 16.61 39.66 -7.60
CA PRO A 137 16.02 38.57 -6.85
C PRO A 137 17.09 37.57 -6.40
N SER A 138 16.85 36.94 -5.24
CA SER A 138 17.65 35.80 -4.80
C SER A 138 17.36 34.60 -5.71
N ARG A 139 18.42 33.91 -6.13
CA ARG A 139 18.35 32.70 -6.95
C ARG A 139 18.40 31.50 -6.03
N GLU A 140 17.38 30.64 -6.06
CA GLU A 140 17.39 29.39 -5.30
C GLU A 140 18.63 28.54 -5.67
N TYR A 141 18.95 28.50 -6.96
CA TYR A 141 20.03 27.70 -7.51
C TYR A 141 20.69 28.43 -8.69
N CYS A 142 22.02 28.51 -8.67
CA CYS A 142 22.83 29.04 -9.77
C CYS A 142 24.19 28.35 -9.80
N VAL A 143 24.61 27.89 -10.97
CA VAL A 143 25.77 27.03 -11.17
C VAL A 143 26.77 27.74 -12.07
N GLN A 144 28.02 27.77 -11.63
CA GLN A 144 29.18 27.96 -12.49
C GLN A 144 29.59 26.57 -12.97
N TYR A 145 29.61 26.32 -14.28
CA TYR A 145 29.91 24.99 -14.82
C TYR A 145 30.89 25.08 -15.99
N ASP A 146 32.10 24.55 -15.80
CA ASP A 146 33.16 24.46 -16.83
C ASP A 146 33.39 25.78 -17.57
N GLU A 147 33.39 26.89 -16.81
CA GLU A 147 33.58 28.25 -17.31
C GLU A 147 34.49 29.02 -16.35
N SER A 148 35.19 30.04 -16.89
CA SER A 148 36.08 30.85 -16.07
C SER A 148 35.32 31.69 -15.04
N ASP A 149 35.98 32.09 -13.96
CA ASP A 149 35.38 33.03 -13.00
C ASP A 149 34.99 34.35 -13.69
N LEU A 150 35.70 34.73 -14.76
CA LEU A 150 35.40 35.92 -15.55
C LEU A 150 34.12 35.75 -16.36
N ASP A 151 34.01 34.67 -17.13
CA ASP A 151 32.82 34.40 -17.95
C ASP A 151 31.58 34.28 -17.07
N PHE A 152 31.70 33.61 -15.92
CA PHE A 152 30.62 33.44 -14.96
C PHE A 152 30.08 34.78 -14.45
N VAL A 153 30.95 35.68 -13.98
CA VAL A 153 30.50 37.00 -13.49
C VAL A 153 29.97 37.86 -14.64
N GLN A 154 30.59 37.81 -15.82
CA GLN A 154 30.16 38.59 -16.98
C GLN A 154 28.76 38.17 -17.45
N ARG A 155 28.50 36.87 -17.66
CA ARG A 155 27.17 36.42 -18.09
C ARG A 155 26.07 36.70 -17.06
N LEU A 156 26.41 36.72 -15.76
CA LEU A 156 25.47 37.09 -14.70
C LEU A 156 25.15 38.58 -14.76
N MET A 157 26.16 39.44 -14.87
CA MET A 157 25.98 40.89 -15.03
C MET A 157 25.21 41.22 -16.32
N GLU A 158 25.57 40.61 -17.44
CA GLU A 158 24.85 40.74 -18.72
C GLU A 158 23.40 40.27 -18.61
N HIS A 159 23.14 39.21 -17.84
CA HIS A 159 21.79 38.75 -17.59
C HIS A 159 20.99 39.73 -16.70
N GLU A 160 21.60 40.38 -15.73
CA GLU A 160 20.91 41.38 -14.90
C GLU A 160 20.84 42.77 -15.54
N GLY A 161 21.45 42.96 -16.72
CA GLY A 161 21.55 44.28 -17.35
C GLY A 161 22.56 45.22 -16.66
N ILE A 162 23.41 44.66 -15.79
CA ILE A 162 24.49 45.38 -15.11
C ILE A 162 25.65 45.49 -16.08
N PHE A 163 26.02 46.71 -16.44
CA PHE A 163 27.25 46.97 -17.15
C PHE A 163 28.34 47.41 -16.19
N TYR A 164 29.59 47.34 -16.64
CA TYR A 164 30.71 47.80 -15.84
C TYR A 164 31.71 48.61 -16.64
N PHE A 165 32.51 49.43 -15.97
CA PHE A 165 33.63 50.17 -16.53
C PHE A 165 34.70 50.37 -15.47
N PHE A 166 35.77 51.08 -15.79
CA PHE A 166 36.88 51.31 -14.86
C PHE A 166 37.13 52.80 -14.66
N GLU A 167 37.32 53.18 -13.39
CA GLU A 167 37.86 54.47 -13.01
C GLU A 167 39.30 54.28 -12.54
N TYR A 168 40.17 55.22 -12.91
CA TYR A 168 41.61 55.09 -12.76
C TYR A 168 42.15 56.14 -11.78
N ASP A 169 43.13 55.72 -10.99
CA ASP A 169 43.91 56.56 -10.09
C ASP A 169 45.38 56.13 -10.20
N GLU A 170 46.30 56.88 -9.58
CA GLU A 170 47.72 56.55 -9.55
C GLU A 170 47.94 55.17 -8.92
N GLY A 171 48.53 54.25 -9.70
CA GLY A 171 48.81 52.86 -9.29
C GLY A 171 47.58 51.95 -9.13
N LYS A 172 46.36 52.42 -9.42
CA LYS A 172 45.11 51.71 -9.09
C LYS A 172 44.02 51.90 -10.15
N HIS A 173 43.14 50.92 -10.26
CA HIS A 173 41.90 51.02 -11.03
C HIS A 173 40.76 50.35 -10.25
N THR A 174 39.57 50.94 -10.34
CA THR A 174 38.37 50.47 -9.64
C THR A 174 37.31 50.09 -10.66
N LEU A 175 36.77 48.87 -10.55
CA LEU A 175 35.65 48.40 -11.35
C LEU A 175 34.35 49.05 -10.85
N ILE A 176 33.62 49.76 -11.70
CA ILE A 176 32.33 50.34 -11.35
C ILE A 176 31.22 49.46 -11.92
N LEU A 177 30.36 48.91 -11.06
CA LEU A 177 29.15 48.19 -11.46
C LEU A 177 27.99 49.18 -11.54
N CYS A 178 27.30 49.25 -12.67
CA CYS A 178 26.25 50.24 -12.92
C CYS A 178 25.09 49.63 -13.72
N ASP A 179 23.87 50.09 -13.48
CA ASP A 179 22.65 49.62 -14.16
C ASP A 179 21.71 50.77 -14.58
N ALA A 180 22.10 52.02 -14.36
CA ALA A 180 21.26 53.18 -14.66
C ALA A 180 22.10 54.36 -15.17
N MET A 181 21.61 55.03 -16.21
CA MET A 181 22.30 56.19 -16.81
C MET A 181 22.46 57.32 -15.77
N SER A 182 21.50 57.50 -14.87
CA SER A 182 21.49 58.50 -13.80
C SER A 182 22.59 58.33 -12.75
N LYS A 183 23.29 57.19 -12.75
CA LYS A 183 24.39 56.88 -11.82
C LYS A 183 25.77 57.10 -12.44
N LEU A 184 25.83 57.44 -13.73
CA LEU A 184 27.05 57.82 -14.42
C LEU A 184 27.51 59.21 -13.98
N LYS A 185 28.79 59.48 -14.15
CA LYS A 185 29.41 60.76 -13.80
C LYS A 185 30.08 61.33 -15.04
N ALA A 186 30.09 62.65 -15.13
CA ALA A 186 30.89 63.33 -16.13
C ALA A 186 32.38 63.06 -15.90
N ALA A 187 33.17 63.03 -16.98
CA ALA A 187 34.62 62.97 -16.84
C ALA A 187 35.14 64.23 -16.11
N PRO A 188 36.00 64.10 -15.09
CA PRO A 188 36.47 65.25 -14.31
C PRO A 188 37.14 66.32 -15.19
N GLY A 189 36.58 67.53 -15.23
CA GLY A 189 37.09 68.64 -16.06
C GLY A 189 36.59 68.63 -17.51
N TYR A 190 35.75 67.67 -17.89
CA TYR A 190 35.25 67.46 -19.25
C TYR A 190 33.72 67.38 -19.30
N ASP A 191 33.02 68.05 -18.37
CA ASP A 191 31.56 68.15 -18.37
C ASP A 191 31.02 68.74 -19.70
N LYS A 192 31.84 69.58 -20.34
CA LYS A 192 31.58 70.22 -21.64
C LYS A 192 32.78 70.00 -22.56
N VAL A 193 32.53 69.50 -23.76
CA VAL A 193 33.54 69.21 -24.77
C VAL A 193 33.18 69.91 -26.07
N LEU A 194 34.10 70.73 -26.56
CA LEU A 194 33.90 71.54 -27.76
C LEU A 194 34.20 70.72 -29.02
N TYR A 195 33.31 70.83 -30.01
CA TYR A 195 33.58 70.43 -31.38
C TYR A 195 34.27 71.55 -32.15
N ASN A 196 35.39 71.24 -32.82
CA ASN A 196 36.07 72.18 -33.70
C ASN A 196 35.64 71.96 -35.16
N PHE A 197 34.85 72.87 -35.71
CA PHE A 197 34.42 72.82 -37.11
C PHE A 197 35.51 73.32 -38.06
N GLU A 198 35.71 72.63 -39.18
CA GLU A 198 36.70 73.02 -40.20
C GLU A 198 36.50 74.48 -40.64
N GLY A 199 37.55 75.29 -40.48
CA GLY A 199 37.54 76.74 -40.77
C GLY A 199 37.45 77.65 -39.54
N GLN A 200 37.17 77.11 -38.34
CA GLN A 200 37.39 77.85 -37.08
C GLN A 200 38.87 77.74 -36.66
N GLY A 201 39.42 78.83 -36.11
CA GLY A 201 40.81 78.84 -35.64
C GLY A 201 41.00 77.87 -34.48
N SER A 202 41.79 76.81 -34.67
CA SER A 202 42.13 75.86 -33.61
C SER A 202 43.13 76.48 -32.63
N ARG A 203 42.77 76.57 -31.36
CA ARG A 203 43.72 76.93 -30.30
C ARG A 203 44.52 75.70 -29.86
N ARG A 204 45.85 75.83 -29.74
CA ARG A 204 46.72 74.71 -29.31
C ARG A 204 46.56 74.35 -27.83
N ASP A 205 46.00 75.25 -27.03
CA ASP A 205 45.81 75.10 -25.59
C ASP A 205 44.42 74.55 -25.20
N VAL A 206 43.59 74.20 -26.19
CA VAL A 206 42.24 73.66 -25.97
C VAL A 206 42.13 72.29 -26.65
N GLU A 207 41.52 71.35 -25.94
CA GLU A 207 41.23 70.02 -26.46
C GLU A 207 39.88 70.00 -27.16
N TYR A 208 39.81 69.37 -28.33
CA TYR A 208 38.62 69.38 -29.17
C TYR A 208 38.25 67.98 -29.64
N ILE A 209 36.96 67.78 -29.90
CA ILE A 209 36.51 66.78 -30.87
C ILE A 209 36.62 67.41 -32.25
N THR A 210 37.31 66.74 -33.17
CA THR A 210 37.56 67.21 -34.54
C THR A 210 36.75 66.44 -35.58
N GLU A 211 36.31 65.22 -35.23
CA GLU A 211 35.44 64.40 -36.08
C GLU A 211 34.24 63.96 -35.26
N TRP A 212 33.04 64.10 -35.83
CA TRP A 212 31.80 63.64 -35.22
C TRP A 212 30.87 63.05 -36.29
N VAL A 213 30.61 61.76 -36.18
CA VAL A 213 29.87 60.97 -37.16
C VAL A 213 28.68 60.31 -36.46
N PRO A 214 27.50 60.96 -36.44
CA PRO A 214 26.30 60.38 -35.84
C PRO A 214 25.70 59.30 -36.74
N GLY A 215 25.35 58.16 -36.16
CA GLY A 215 24.78 57.00 -36.84
C GLY A 215 23.49 56.50 -36.20
N SER A 216 22.65 55.86 -36.99
CA SER A 216 21.45 55.18 -36.49
C SER A 216 21.16 53.90 -37.25
N GLU A 217 20.63 52.89 -36.56
CA GLU A 217 20.42 51.55 -37.10
C GLU A 217 19.03 50.99 -36.73
N VAL A 218 18.37 50.26 -37.63
CA VAL A 218 17.09 49.59 -37.34
C VAL A 218 17.29 48.52 -36.27
N ARG A 219 16.50 48.55 -35.20
CA ARG A 219 16.54 47.59 -34.10
C ARG A 219 15.12 47.11 -33.74
N PRO A 220 14.98 45.88 -33.19
CA PRO A 220 13.69 45.40 -32.70
C PRO A 220 13.05 46.37 -31.69
N GLY A 221 11.75 46.60 -31.85
CA GLY A 221 10.96 47.46 -30.96
C GLY A 221 10.32 46.73 -29.78
N ALA A 222 10.27 45.40 -29.86
CA ALA A 222 9.66 44.56 -28.84
C ALA A 222 10.53 43.34 -28.49
N TYR A 223 10.44 42.94 -27.23
CA TYR A 223 10.98 41.68 -26.74
C TYR A 223 9.90 40.97 -25.92
N ALA A 224 9.71 39.67 -26.19
CA ALA A 224 8.77 38.83 -25.48
C ALA A 224 9.46 37.52 -25.05
N HIS A 225 9.09 37.01 -23.88
CA HIS A 225 9.54 35.69 -23.44
C HIS A 225 8.52 35.03 -22.53
N THR A 226 8.69 33.74 -22.30
CA THR A 226 7.88 33.00 -21.33
C THR A 226 8.69 31.90 -20.66
N ASP A 227 8.16 31.36 -19.57
CA ASP A 227 8.74 30.29 -18.78
C ASP A 227 7.65 29.35 -18.26
N TYR A 228 8.02 28.32 -17.51
CA TYR A 228 7.09 27.37 -16.90
C TYR A 228 7.44 27.12 -15.43
N ASP A 229 6.48 27.41 -14.55
CA ASP A 229 6.53 27.08 -13.13
C ASP A 229 5.67 25.85 -12.84
N PHE A 230 6.29 24.75 -12.42
CA PHE A 230 5.57 23.53 -12.07
C PHE A 230 4.80 23.64 -10.75
N GLU A 231 5.13 24.61 -9.88
CA GLU A 231 4.35 24.89 -8.67
C GLU A 231 3.07 25.66 -8.99
N LYS A 232 3.04 26.37 -10.13
CA LYS A 232 1.90 27.13 -10.65
C LYS A 232 1.67 26.83 -12.14
N PRO A 233 1.32 25.57 -12.52
CA PRO A 233 1.38 25.11 -13.92
C PRO A 233 0.40 25.81 -14.87
N GLY A 234 -0.62 26.51 -14.36
CA GLY A 234 -1.57 27.31 -15.14
C GLY A 234 -1.32 28.82 -15.12
N ALA A 235 -0.24 29.28 -14.47
CA ALA A 235 0.10 30.71 -14.46
C ALA A 235 0.59 31.16 -15.84
N ASP A 236 0.09 32.30 -16.31
CA ASP A 236 0.62 32.95 -17.50
C ASP A 236 1.90 33.72 -17.14
N LEU A 237 3.04 33.16 -17.55
CA LEU A 237 4.37 33.75 -17.38
C LEU A 237 4.84 34.45 -18.66
N MET A 238 3.94 34.74 -19.61
CA MET A 238 4.29 35.58 -20.75
C MET A 238 4.59 37.01 -20.28
N ALA A 239 5.80 37.49 -20.56
CA ALA A 239 6.18 38.87 -20.32
C ALA A 239 6.68 39.53 -21.60
N LYS A 240 6.27 40.78 -21.80
CA LYS A 240 6.53 41.54 -23.03
C LYS A 240 6.80 43.00 -22.75
N SER A 241 7.86 43.53 -23.34
CA SER A 241 8.16 44.96 -23.38
C SER A 241 8.18 45.45 -24.82
N ALA A 242 7.41 46.49 -25.13
CA ALA A 242 7.32 47.07 -26.47
C ALA A 242 7.39 48.59 -26.42
N GLN A 243 8.45 49.16 -26.99
CA GLN A 243 8.68 50.59 -27.15
C GLN A 243 9.45 50.82 -28.47
N PRO A 244 8.79 50.68 -29.64
CA PRO A 244 9.42 50.91 -30.93
C PRO A 244 9.78 52.38 -31.13
N PHE A 245 10.90 52.64 -31.82
CA PHE A 245 11.24 54.00 -32.25
C PHE A 245 10.33 54.48 -33.40
N SER A 246 10.23 55.79 -33.58
CA SER A 246 9.37 56.41 -34.60
C SER A 246 9.99 56.39 -36.00
N HIS A 247 10.23 55.21 -36.56
CA HIS A 247 10.64 54.99 -37.95
C HIS A 247 9.96 53.76 -38.57
N LYS A 248 10.06 53.60 -39.90
CA LYS A 248 9.52 52.41 -40.59
C LYS A 248 10.27 51.15 -40.16
N GLU A 249 9.58 50.00 -40.14
CA GLU A 249 10.15 48.70 -39.73
C GLU A 249 10.70 48.65 -38.29
N ALA A 250 10.21 49.52 -37.38
CA ALA A 250 10.63 49.54 -35.97
C ALA A 250 9.91 48.52 -35.07
N SER A 251 8.85 47.87 -35.56
CA SER A 251 7.95 47.02 -34.75
C SER A 251 8.38 45.55 -34.64
N GLY A 252 9.57 45.18 -35.14
CA GLY A 252 10.08 43.81 -35.04
C GLY A 252 10.15 43.31 -33.60
N GLU A 253 9.77 42.04 -33.39
CA GLU A 253 9.76 41.38 -32.08
C GLU A 253 10.77 40.24 -32.01
N ASN A 254 11.54 40.20 -30.92
CA ASN A 254 12.33 39.02 -30.56
C ASN A 254 11.60 38.21 -29.48
N TYR A 255 11.27 36.97 -29.79
CA TYR A 255 10.63 36.03 -28.86
C TYR A 255 11.61 34.95 -28.37
N ARG A 256 11.57 34.58 -27.08
CA ARG A 256 12.40 33.51 -26.53
C ARG A 256 11.68 32.66 -25.48
N HIS A 257 11.90 31.35 -25.56
CA HIS A 257 11.67 30.41 -24.48
C HIS A 257 12.99 29.70 -24.16
N ARG A 258 13.45 29.60 -22.91
CA ARG A 258 12.86 30.13 -21.65
C ARG A 258 13.30 31.54 -21.26
N GLY A 259 12.52 32.16 -20.38
CA GLY A 259 12.69 33.54 -19.91
C GLY A 259 13.53 33.72 -18.65
N ALA A 260 13.87 32.62 -17.94
CA ALA A 260 14.61 32.58 -16.68
C ALA A 260 13.96 33.39 -15.54
N HIS A 261 12.64 33.25 -15.39
CA HIS A 261 11.85 33.86 -14.31
C HIS A 261 10.65 32.99 -13.95
N LEU A 262 10.24 33.02 -12.68
CA LEU A 262 9.02 32.34 -12.18
C LEU A 262 7.97 33.33 -11.64
N ASP A 263 8.30 34.62 -11.63
CA ASP A 263 7.44 35.72 -11.21
C ASP A 263 7.20 36.70 -12.36
N VAL A 264 5.95 37.06 -12.60
CA VAL A 264 5.52 37.92 -13.72
C VAL A 264 6.25 39.27 -13.70
N GLY A 265 6.29 39.95 -12.54
CA GLY A 265 6.96 41.26 -12.44
C GLY A 265 8.48 41.20 -12.72
N ARG A 266 9.11 40.05 -12.47
CA ARG A 266 10.51 39.82 -12.84
C ARG A 266 10.65 39.59 -14.34
N GLY A 267 9.72 38.85 -14.95
CA GLY A 267 9.61 38.69 -16.40
C GLY A 267 9.53 40.05 -17.11
N ASP A 268 8.62 40.92 -16.69
CA ASP A 268 8.48 42.27 -17.27
C ASP A 268 9.76 43.10 -17.18
N SER A 269 10.42 43.05 -16.02
CA SER A 269 11.70 43.74 -15.80
C SER A 269 12.78 43.23 -16.76
N LEU A 270 12.90 41.90 -16.92
CA LEU A 270 13.86 41.30 -17.84
C LEU A 270 13.51 41.59 -19.30
N ALA A 271 12.23 41.58 -19.69
CA ALA A 271 11.81 41.95 -21.04
C ALA A 271 12.18 43.41 -21.37
N GLY A 272 12.04 44.32 -20.40
CA GLY A 272 12.53 45.70 -20.52
C GLY A 272 14.05 45.77 -20.74
N ILE A 273 14.83 45.08 -19.91
CA ILE A 273 16.30 45.00 -20.04
C ILE A 273 16.70 44.45 -21.42
N ARG A 274 16.02 43.41 -21.93
CA ARG A 274 16.34 42.83 -23.25
C ARG A 274 15.97 43.72 -24.41
N ARG A 275 14.86 44.44 -24.31
CA ARG A 275 14.52 45.46 -25.30
C ARG A 275 15.58 46.57 -25.32
N GLU A 276 15.97 47.09 -24.15
CA GLU A 276 17.02 48.11 -24.04
C GLU A 276 18.38 47.61 -24.55
N GLU A 277 18.75 46.35 -24.27
CA GLU A 277 19.94 45.68 -24.83
C GLU A 277 19.94 45.70 -26.37
N LEU A 278 18.81 45.35 -26.99
CA LEU A 278 18.68 45.36 -28.46
C LEU A 278 18.69 46.79 -29.02
N GLN A 279 18.14 47.75 -28.28
CA GLN A 279 18.00 49.14 -28.70
C GLN A 279 19.24 50.00 -28.40
N ALA A 280 20.16 49.58 -27.54
CA ALA A 280 21.37 50.34 -27.18
C ALA A 280 22.35 50.58 -28.35
N LEU A 281 22.12 49.93 -29.49
CA LEU A 281 22.85 50.14 -30.75
C LEU A 281 22.08 51.01 -31.75
N HIS A 282 20.84 51.40 -31.45
CA HIS A 282 19.99 52.18 -32.35
C HIS A 282 20.60 53.55 -32.67
N GLN A 283 21.20 54.20 -31.68
CA GLN A 283 21.88 55.49 -31.83
C GLN A 283 23.32 55.38 -31.32
N ARG A 284 24.28 55.48 -32.24
CA ARG A 284 25.72 55.44 -31.95
C ARG A 284 26.42 56.48 -32.80
N SER A 285 27.30 57.24 -32.17
CA SER A 285 28.15 58.19 -32.86
C SER A 285 29.60 57.77 -32.73
N ALA A 286 30.36 57.89 -33.81
CA ALA A 286 31.81 57.83 -33.76
C ALA A 286 32.37 59.25 -33.62
N ALA A 287 33.35 59.45 -32.76
CA ALA A 287 34.01 60.73 -32.60
C ALA A 287 35.53 60.55 -32.54
N ALA A 288 36.29 61.53 -32.98
CA ALA A 288 37.74 61.56 -32.81
C ALA A 288 38.22 62.95 -32.44
N GLY A 289 39.34 63.02 -31.73
CA GLY A 289 39.92 64.29 -31.33
C GLY A 289 41.11 64.15 -30.38
N THR A 290 41.33 65.20 -29.59
CA THR A 290 42.48 65.35 -28.69
C THR A 290 42.09 65.41 -27.21
N VAL A 291 40.85 65.04 -26.88
CA VAL A 291 40.27 65.14 -25.54
C VAL A 291 40.81 64.05 -24.61
N ARG A 292 41.66 64.42 -23.65
CA ARG A 292 42.47 63.48 -22.86
C ARG A 292 41.73 62.85 -21.68
N GLY A 293 40.74 63.54 -21.12
CA GLY A 293 40.02 63.03 -19.94
C GLY A 293 38.89 62.05 -20.20
N LEU A 294 38.41 61.91 -21.44
CA LEU A 294 37.27 61.04 -21.74
C LEU A 294 37.65 59.55 -21.73
N HIS A 295 36.81 58.71 -21.12
CA HIS A 295 37.03 57.28 -21.00
C HIS A 295 35.73 56.48 -21.03
N SER A 296 35.75 55.18 -21.34
CA SER A 296 34.51 54.39 -21.28
C SER A 296 33.85 54.47 -19.91
N GLY A 297 32.53 54.65 -19.90
CA GLY A 297 31.71 54.78 -18.71
C GLY A 297 31.55 56.20 -18.16
N CYS A 298 32.23 57.21 -18.71
CA CYS A 298 31.98 58.61 -18.35
C CYS A 298 30.89 59.23 -19.24
N THR A 299 30.31 60.35 -18.78
CA THR A 299 29.47 61.23 -19.60
C THR A 299 30.18 62.55 -19.95
N PHE A 300 29.69 63.24 -20.98
CA PHE A 300 30.09 64.61 -21.32
C PHE A 300 29.00 65.28 -22.17
N ASN A 301 28.95 66.62 -22.19
CA ASN A 301 28.09 67.38 -23.10
C ASN A 301 28.88 67.81 -24.34
N LEU A 302 28.37 67.47 -25.53
CA LEU A 302 28.92 68.00 -26.78
C LEU A 302 28.39 69.41 -27.01
N GLU A 303 29.28 70.34 -27.34
CA GLU A 303 28.93 71.72 -27.69
C GLU A 303 29.55 72.13 -29.03
N SER A 304 28.94 73.10 -29.70
CA SER A 304 29.43 73.71 -30.95
C SER A 304 29.45 72.80 -32.20
N PHE A 305 28.76 71.66 -32.18
CA PHE A 305 28.53 70.90 -33.41
C PHE A 305 27.47 71.60 -34.29
N PRO A 306 27.66 71.71 -35.62
CA PRO A 306 26.74 72.45 -36.50
C PRO A 306 25.28 71.96 -36.49
N ARG A 307 25.05 70.69 -36.16
CA ARG A 307 23.71 70.09 -36.07
C ARG A 307 23.24 70.13 -34.62
N ASP A 308 22.28 71.02 -34.33
CA ASP A 308 21.89 71.38 -32.96
C ASP A 308 21.40 70.20 -32.11
N ASP A 309 20.66 69.26 -32.70
CA ASP A 309 20.16 68.06 -32.01
C ASP A 309 21.28 67.10 -31.54
N GLN A 310 22.53 67.30 -32.00
CA GLN A 310 23.68 66.55 -31.52
C GLN A 310 24.35 67.19 -30.32
N ASN A 311 24.07 68.45 -29.98
CA ASN A 311 24.66 69.13 -28.82
C ASN A 311 23.92 68.74 -27.54
N GLN A 312 24.18 67.52 -27.05
CA GLN A 312 23.54 66.92 -25.88
C GLN A 312 24.55 66.13 -25.04
N GLU A 313 24.08 65.50 -23.97
CA GLU A 313 24.90 64.62 -23.14
C GLU A 313 25.07 63.24 -23.77
N TYR A 314 26.31 62.75 -23.80
CA TYR A 314 26.68 61.43 -24.31
C TYR A 314 27.37 60.59 -23.25
N LEU A 315 27.10 59.30 -23.27
CA LEU A 315 27.88 58.24 -22.64
C LEU A 315 28.99 57.79 -23.59
N VAL A 316 30.22 57.76 -23.09
CA VAL A 316 31.35 57.12 -23.79
C VAL A 316 31.28 55.61 -23.59
N ILE A 317 31.05 54.87 -24.66
CA ILE A 317 30.90 53.41 -24.61
C ILE A 317 32.22 52.71 -24.90
N SER A 318 33.00 53.23 -25.84
CA SER A 318 34.35 52.76 -26.12
C SER A 318 35.28 53.94 -26.35
N ALA A 319 36.53 53.80 -25.92
CA ALA A 319 37.58 54.77 -26.17
C ALA A 319 38.87 54.05 -26.58
N GLU A 320 39.45 54.48 -27.69
CA GLU A 320 40.74 54.04 -28.20
C GLU A 320 41.74 55.20 -28.11
N TYR A 321 42.86 54.97 -27.44
CA TYR A 321 43.88 55.97 -27.14
C TYR A 321 45.16 55.68 -27.91
N ARG A 322 45.79 56.75 -28.39
CA ARG A 322 47.17 56.75 -28.87
C ARG A 322 47.89 57.92 -28.22
N LEU A 323 48.84 57.62 -27.33
CA LEU A 323 49.71 58.59 -26.68
C LEU A 323 51.15 58.28 -27.05
N PHE A 324 51.93 59.30 -27.42
CA PHE A 324 53.33 59.15 -27.79
C PHE A 324 54.20 60.19 -27.09
N ASP A 325 55.37 59.76 -26.60
CA ASP A 325 56.39 60.68 -26.10
C ASP A 325 57.07 61.39 -27.29
N PRO A 326 57.12 62.74 -27.32
CA PRO A 326 57.74 63.49 -28.39
C PRO A 326 59.25 63.23 -28.55
N GLY A 327 59.94 62.85 -27.48
CA GLY A 327 61.40 62.66 -27.44
C GLY A 327 61.89 61.40 -28.14
N TYR A 328 61.00 60.45 -28.44
CA TYR A 328 61.35 59.15 -29.03
C TYR A 328 60.73 58.90 -30.42
N ARG A 329 60.33 59.97 -31.12
CA ARG A 329 59.79 59.90 -32.50
C ARG A 329 60.89 59.86 -33.56
N THR A 330 60.61 59.19 -34.69
CA THR A 330 61.46 59.26 -35.90
C THR A 330 61.27 60.62 -36.60
N GLN A 331 62.30 61.11 -37.31
CA GLN A 331 62.32 62.46 -37.91
C GLN A 331 61.19 62.74 -38.92
N SER A 332 60.44 61.72 -39.38
CA SER A 332 59.33 61.86 -40.33
C SER A 332 57.97 62.22 -39.70
N GLU A 333 57.84 62.21 -38.36
CA GLU A 333 56.55 62.35 -37.65
C GLU A 333 56.50 63.56 -36.69
N ILE A 334 57.44 64.50 -36.82
CA ILE A 334 57.62 65.65 -35.91
C ILE A 334 56.37 66.57 -35.83
N HIS A 335 55.44 66.47 -36.79
CA HIS A 335 54.22 67.30 -36.86
C HIS A 335 52.93 66.54 -36.49
N ALA A 336 53.00 65.29 -36.03
CA ALA A 336 51.83 64.51 -35.63
C ALA A 336 51.35 64.86 -34.20
N GLU A 337 50.04 64.80 -33.95
CA GLU A 337 49.48 65.01 -32.60
C GLU A 337 50.03 63.99 -31.58
N ASN A 338 50.38 64.44 -30.38
CA ASN A 338 50.97 63.58 -29.33
C ASN A 338 49.93 62.67 -28.66
N PHE A 339 48.66 63.06 -28.72
CA PHE A 339 47.55 62.31 -28.19
C PHE A 339 46.40 62.32 -29.21
N LYS A 340 45.85 61.14 -29.48
CA LYS A 340 44.62 60.98 -30.26
C LYS A 340 43.69 60.03 -29.53
N ILE A 341 42.41 60.39 -29.49
CA ILE A 341 41.33 59.52 -29.01
C ILE A 341 40.31 59.27 -30.11
N VAL A 342 39.84 58.04 -30.20
CA VAL A 342 38.68 57.65 -31.01
C VAL A 342 37.62 57.07 -30.08
N LEU A 343 36.41 57.59 -30.16
CA LEU A 343 35.31 57.34 -29.25
C LEU A 343 34.15 56.69 -29.99
N GLY A 344 33.52 55.71 -29.34
CA GLY A 344 32.17 55.26 -29.66
C GLY A 344 31.25 55.73 -28.56
N VAL A 345 30.27 56.56 -28.89
CA VAL A 345 29.40 57.22 -27.90
C VAL A 345 27.92 56.99 -28.22
N ALA A 346 27.06 57.11 -27.20
CA ALA A 346 25.60 57.11 -27.37
C ALA A 346 24.98 58.20 -26.50
N PRO A 347 23.85 58.80 -26.91
CA PRO A 347 23.18 59.80 -26.10
C PRO A 347 22.67 59.18 -24.78
N THR A 348 22.74 59.91 -23.67
CA THR A 348 22.30 59.39 -22.35
C THR A 348 20.77 59.24 -22.24
N SER A 349 20.03 59.84 -23.18
CA SER A 349 18.59 59.64 -23.35
C SER A 349 18.22 58.20 -23.77
N LEU A 350 19.15 57.46 -24.38
CA LEU A 350 19.01 56.06 -24.72
C LEU A 350 19.65 55.19 -23.63
N HIS A 351 18.85 54.34 -22.98
CA HIS A 351 19.34 53.44 -21.95
C HIS A 351 20.35 52.44 -22.52
N TYR A 352 21.52 52.34 -21.90
CA TYR A 352 22.50 51.31 -22.23
C TYR A 352 22.32 50.06 -21.35
N ARG A 353 22.36 48.90 -22.02
CA ARG A 353 22.51 47.59 -21.39
C ARG A 353 23.66 46.85 -22.07
N PRO A 354 24.41 46.02 -21.32
CA PRO A 354 25.49 45.23 -21.90
C PRO A 354 24.93 44.20 -22.88
N PRO A 355 25.57 43.97 -24.04
CA PRO A 355 25.19 42.89 -24.93
C PRO A 355 25.55 41.53 -24.30
N ARG A 356 24.67 40.54 -24.42
CA ARG A 356 24.93 39.16 -23.96
C ARG A 356 25.86 38.39 -24.89
N ILE A 357 27.15 38.70 -24.85
CA ILE A 357 28.16 38.02 -25.68
C ILE A 357 28.82 36.84 -24.97
N THR A 358 28.79 36.82 -23.64
CA THR A 358 29.49 35.81 -22.87
C THR A 358 28.73 34.48 -23.00
N PRO A 359 29.37 33.41 -23.53
CA PRO A 359 28.70 32.14 -23.74
C PRO A 359 28.13 31.61 -22.42
N ARG A 360 26.87 31.17 -22.44
CA ARG A 360 26.31 30.42 -21.31
C ARG A 360 26.81 28.98 -21.35
N PRO A 361 27.17 28.37 -20.20
CA PRO A 361 27.50 26.96 -20.14
C PRO A 361 26.28 26.11 -20.53
N ILE A 362 26.53 25.01 -21.25
CA ILE A 362 25.49 24.08 -21.69
C ILE A 362 25.89 22.67 -21.25
N MET A 363 24.99 22.01 -20.52
CA MET A 363 25.06 20.60 -20.20
C MET A 363 24.76 19.79 -21.46
N ARG A 364 25.80 19.25 -22.08
CA ARG A 364 25.70 18.52 -23.36
C ARG A 364 24.91 17.21 -23.27
N GLY A 365 24.70 16.69 -22.08
CA GLY A 365 23.97 15.46 -21.84
C GLY A 365 23.81 15.18 -20.34
N PRO A 366 23.08 14.11 -20.00
CA PRO A 366 22.82 13.76 -18.62
C PRO A 366 24.09 13.29 -17.90
N GLN A 367 24.10 13.47 -16.59
CA GLN A 367 25.17 13.06 -15.68
C GLN A 367 24.60 12.19 -14.57
N THR A 368 25.43 11.44 -13.85
CA THR A 368 24.98 10.81 -12.61
C THR A 368 25.30 11.66 -11.39
N ALA A 369 24.49 11.52 -10.35
CA ALA A 369 24.67 12.18 -9.07
C ALA A 369 24.23 11.26 -7.93
N THR A 370 24.72 11.51 -6.72
CA THR A 370 24.31 10.75 -5.53
C THR A 370 23.20 11.50 -4.80
N VAL A 371 22.12 10.82 -4.44
CA VAL A 371 21.03 11.39 -3.63
C VAL A 371 21.53 11.66 -2.21
N VAL A 372 21.21 12.83 -1.66
CA VAL A 372 21.70 13.30 -0.35
C VAL A 372 20.58 13.90 0.48
N GLY A 373 20.80 13.99 1.79
CA GLY A 373 19.86 14.58 2.74
C GLY A 373 20.47 14.69 4.14
N PRO A 374 19.65 15.03 5.16
CA PRO A 374 20.11 15.18 6.53
C PRO A 374 20.69 13.89 7.11
N SER A 375 21.66 14.02 8.01
CA SER A 375 22.25 12.87 8.71
C SER A 375 21.19 12.12 9.53
N GLY A 376 21.18 10.78 9.44
CA GLY A 376 20.22 9.91 10.14
C GLY A 376 18.88 9.69 9.41
N GLU A 377 18.71 10.29 8.23
CA GLU A 377 17.59 10.03 7.33
C GLU A 377 17.98 8.99 6.25
N GLU A 378 17.02 8.18 5.82
CA GLU A 378 17.17 7.33 4.61
C GLU A 378 16.49 7.95 3.39
N ILE A 379 15.49 8.81 3.62
CA ILE A 379 14.66 9.43 2.58
C ILE A 379 14.52 10.91 2.93
N PHE A 380 14.87 11.79 2.00
CA PHE A 380 14.67 13.23 2.14
C PHE A 380 13.98 13.78 0.89
N THR A 381 12.72 14.16 1.05
CA THR A 381 11.83 14.54 -0.06
C THR A 381 10.86 15.64 0.36
N ASP A 382 10.30 16.35 -0.61
CA ASP A 382 9.26 17.36 -0.38
C ASP A 382 7.88 16.94 -0.91
N LYS A 383 6.89 17.86 -0.86
CA LYS A 383 5.50 17.66 -1.31
C LYS A 383 5.35 17.30 -2.80
N TYR A 384 6.40 17.46 -3.61
CA TYR A 384 6.41 17.15 -5.04
C TYR A 384 7.26 15.91 -5.36
N ALA A 385 7.65 15.13 -4.35
CA ALA A 385 8.53 13.98 -4.47
C ALA A 385 9.92 14.33 -5.06
N ARG A 386 10.39 15.57 -4.86
CA ARG A 386 11.74 16.01 -5.24
C ARG A 386 12.76 15.53 -4.23
N VAL A 387 13.98 15.28 -4.67
CA VAL A 387 15.12 14.93 -3.80
C VAL A 387 16.28 15.90 -4.03
N LYS A 388 17.25 15.90 -3.13
CA LYS A 388 18.51 16.62 -3.33
C LYS A 388 19.62 15.67 -3.75
N VAL A 389 20.58 16.18 -4.51
CA VAL A 389 21.70 15.39 -5.02
C VAL A 389 23.02 16.10 -4.78
N GLN A 390 24.12 15.35 -4.78
CA GLN A 390 25.45 15.89 -4.96
C GLN A 390 26.03 15.36 -6.27
N PHE A 391 26.39 16.28 -7.15
CA PHE A 391 27.10 15.98 -8.38
C PHE A 391 28.55 15.59 -8.10
N HIS A 392 29.13 14.75 -8.96
CA HIS A 392 30.51 14.27 -8.79
C HIS A 392 31.57 15.36 -8.95
N TRP A 393 31.27 16.42 -9.70
CA TRP A 393 32.13 17.59 -9.86
C TRP A 393 31.98 18.61 -8.72
N ASP A 394 30.95 18.50 -7.88
CA ASP A 394 30.75 19.41 -6.76
C ASP A 394 31.71 19.07 -5.62
N ARG A 395 32.85 19.76 -5.64
CA ARG A 395 33.91 19.64 -4.63
C ARG A 395 33.67 20.42 -3.34
N LEU A 396 32.67 21.31 -3.31
CA LEU A 396 32.36 22.16 -2.15
C LEU A 396 31.18 21.62 -1.32
N GLY A 397 30.31 20.81 -1.93
CA GLY A 397 29.22 20.12 -1.26
C GLY A 397 29.70 19.12 -0.18
N LYS A 398 28.92 18.99 0.89
CA LYS A 398 29.23 18.18 2.08
C LYS A 398 28.45 16.86 2.14
N LYS A 399 27.82 16.46 1.04
CA LYS A 399 26.95 15.29 0.90
C LYS A 399 25.77 15.30 1.89
N ASN A 400 25.15 16.46 2.03
CA ASN A 400 24.04 16.70 2.96
C ASN A 400 22.89 17.48 2.27
N GLU A 401 21.89 17.91 3.05
CA GLU A 401 20.70 18.64 2.60
C GLU A 401 21.00 20.01 1.97
N ASN A 402 22.24 20.50 2.01
CA ASN A 402 22.66 21.78 1.44
C ASN A 402 23.46 21.62 0.13
N SER A 403 23.59 20.40 -0.40
CA SER A 403 24.44 20.16 -1.59
C SER A 403 23.81 20.68 -2.89
N SER A 404 22.49 20.63 -3.03
CA SER A 404 21.76 21.15 -4.20
C SER A 404 20.40 21.74 -3.84
N CYS A 405 19.73 22.34 -4.83
CA CYS A 405 18.29 22.59 -4.77
C CYS A 405 17.49 21.27 -4.79
N PHE A 406 16.18 21.37 -4.61
CA PHE A 406 15.29 20.23 -4.82
C PHE A 406 15.11 19.93 -6.30
N VAL A 407 15.47 18.72 -6.70
CA VAL A 407 15.44 18.23 -8.09
C VAL A 407 14.21 17.33 -8.29
N ARG A 408 13.41 17.63 -9.31
CA ARG A 408 12.25 16.79 -9.68
C ARG A 408 12.70 15.43 -10.17
N VAL A 409 11.93 14.40 -9.80
CA VAL A 409 12.20 13.01 -10.18
C VAL A 409 11.14 12.54 -11.16
N SER A 410 11.58 12.17 -12.37
CA SER A 410 10.75 11.48 -13.35
C SER A 410 10.17 10.21 -12.74
N GLN A 411 8.87 10.00 -12.94
CA GLN A 411 8.15 8.82 -12.49
C GLN A 411 7.69 8.01 -13.70
N THR A 412 7.55 6.70 -13.53
CA THR A 412 7.06 5.80 -14.59
C THR A 412 5.66 6.21 -15.08
N TRP A 413 4.80 6.70 -14.20
CA TRP A 413 3.47 7.20 -14.54
C TRP A 413 3.02 8.25 -13.53
N ALA A 414 2.59 9.44 -13.96
CA ALA A 414 2.22 10.53 -13.06
C ALA A 414 0.92 11.23 -13.51
N GLY A 415 -0.09 11.24 -12.65
CA GLY A 415 -1.38 11.90 -12.85
C GLY A 415 -1.83 12.71 -11.62
N SER A 416 -2.96 13.41 -11.75
CA SER A 416 -3.50 14.25 -10.67
C SER A 416 -4.07 13.40 -9.52
N GLY A 417 -3.27 13.11 -8.50
CA GLY A 417 -3.65 12.32 -7.32
C GLY A 417 -3.55 10.80 -7.52
N TRP A 418 -2.92 10.34 -8.60
CA TRP A 418 -2.74 8.93 -8.92
C TRP A 418 -1.48 8.73 -9.78
N GLY A 419 -0.92 7.52 -9.78
CA GLY A 419 0.28 7.20 -10.57
C GLY A 419 1.21 6.24 -9.84
N PHE A 420 2.43 6.15 -10.35
CA PHE A 420 3.52 5.35 -9.80
C PHE A 420 4.50 6.27 -9.06
N ILE A 421 4.88 5.89 -7.84
CA ILE A 421 5.83 6.68 -7.04
C ILE A 421 6.92 5.81 -6.45
N GLN A 422 8.16 6.18 -6.76
CA GLN A 422 9.33 5.62 -6.13
C GLN A 422 10.28 6.77 -5.86
N ILE A 423 10.56 7.03 -4.59
CA ILE A 423 11.41 8.16 -4.20
C ILE A 423 12.84 7.64 -4.07
N PRO A 424 13.82 8.20 -4.81
CA PRO A 424 15.22 7.86 -4.63
C PRO A 424 15.65 8.07 -3.18
N ARG A 425 16.38 7.11 -2.61
CA ARG A 425 16.87 7.16 -1.23
C ARG A 425 18.26 7.74 -1.15
N ILE A 426 18.60 8.31 0.00
CA ILE A 426 19.94 8.85 0.28
C ILE A 426 20.99 7.76 0.03
N GLY A 427 22.05 8.12 -0.70
CA GLY A 427 23.12 7.22 -1.11
C GLY A 427 22.90 6.52 -2.46
N GLN A 428 21.68 6.54 -3.02
CA GLN A 428 21.43 5.97 -4.35
C GLN A 428 21.97 6.85 -5.46
N GLU A 429 22.34 6.23 -6.59
CA GLU A 429 22.79 6.93 -7.79
C GLU A 429 21.64 7.15 -8.77
N VAL A 430 21.50 8.39 -9.22
CA VAL A 430 20.46 8.84 -10.14
C VAL A 430 21.06 9.47 -11.39
N ILE A 431 20.36 9.37 -12.51
CA ILE A 431 20.68 10.09 -13.74
C ILE A 431 19.95 11.43 -13.70
N VAL A 432 20.70 12.52 -13.83
CA VAL A 432 20.24 13.90 -13.85
C VAL A 432 20.45 14.46 -15.24
N ASP A 433 19.36 14.87 -15.87
CA ASP A 433 19.36 15.67 -17.10
C ASP A 433 19.11 17.15 -16.75
N PHE A 434 19.24 18.03 -17.74
CA PHE A 434 19.16 19.48 -17.55
C PHE A 434 18.23 20.08 -18.59
N LEU A 435 17.17 20.75 -18.15
CA LEU A 435 16.17 21.30 -19.05
C LEU A 435 16.79 22.40 -19.94
N ASP A 436 16.66 22.27 -21.26
CA ASP A 436 17.36 23.08 -22.29
C ASP A 436 18.90 23.03 -22.21
N GLY A 437 19.46 22.06 -21.48
CA GLY A 437 20.88 21.99 -21.17
C GLY A 437 21.35 23.05 -20.17
N ASP A 438 20.45 23.77 -19.48
CA ASP A 438 20.84 24.79 -18.51
C ASP A 438 21.30 24.14 -17.18
N PRO A 439 22.55 24.33 -16.73
CA PRO A 439 23.05 23.79 -15.48
C PRO A 439 22.22 24.18 -14.24
N ASP A 440 21.48 25.30 -14.31
CA ASP A 440 20.64 25.79 -13.23
C ASP A 440 19.32 25.00 -13.09
N LEU A 441 18.98 24.12 -14.06
CA LEU A 441 17.67 23.47 -14.16
C LEU A 441 17.76 21.94 -14.23
N PRO A 442 18.30 21.28 -13.18
CA PRO A 442 18.41 19.83 -13.14
C PRO A 442 17.04 19.13 -13.02
N ILE A 443 16.93 17.94 -13.59
CA ILE A 443 15.80 17.01 -13.47
C ILE A 443 16.30 15.56 -13.47
N ILE A 444 15.89 14.75 -12.50
CA ILE A 444 16.25 13.34 -12.43
C ILE A 444 15.39 12.55 -13.41
N THR A 445 16.02 11.81 -14.33
CA THR A 445 15.35 11.06 -15.40
C THR A 445 15.50 9.55 -15.26
N GLY A 446 16.40 9.07 -14.40
CA GLY A 446 16.64 7.64 -14.22
C GLY A 446 17.39 7.28 -12.95
N ARG A 447 17.62 5.97 -12.79
CA ARG A 447 18.36 5.36 -11.68
C ARG A 447 19.27 4.28 -12.23
N VAL A 448 20.41 4.09 -11.59
CA VAL A 448 21.37 3.05 -11.98
C VAL A 448 21.88 2.31 -10.75
N TYR A 449 22.14 1.02 -10.93
CA TYR A 449 22.88 0.22 -9.96
C TYR A 449 24.38 0.46 -10.13
N ASN A 450 25.14 0.27 -9.05
CA ASN A 450 26.60 0.37 -9.04
C ASN A 450 27.19 -0.63 -8.03
N ALA A 451 28.51 -0.65 -7.85
CA ALA A 451 29.17 -1.62 -6.97
C ALA A 451 28.76 -1.54 -5.49
N SER A 452 28.27 -0.38 -5.03
CA SER A 452 27.73 -0.21 -3.66
C SER A 452 26.22 -0.43 -3.58
N GLN A 453 25.51 -0.26 -4.70
CA GLN A 453 24.08 -0.46 -4.86
C GLN A 453 23.86 -1.52 -5.93
N MET A 454 24.11 -2.79 -5.60
CA MET A 454 23.98 -3.90 -6.55
C MET A 454 22.51 -4.19 -6.90
N PRO A 455 22.23 -4.77 -8.08
CA PRO A 455 20.90 -5.28 -8.42
C PRO A 455 20.37 -6.28 -7.37
N PRO A 456 19.04 -6.36 -7.16
CA PRO A 456 18.43 -7.17 -6.10
C PRO A 456 18.57 -8.69 -6.30
N TYR A 457 18.83 -9.12 -7.54
CA TYR A 457 18.95 -10.53 -7.92
C TYR A 457 20.41 -10.84 -8.28
N GLY A 458 20.88 -12.03 -7.93
CA GLY A 458 22.28 -12.44 -8.15
C GLY A 458 22.62 -12.57 -9.63
N LEU A 459 23.07 -11.48 -10.25
CA LEU A 459 23.47 -11.46 -11.66
C LEU A 459 24.94 -11.88 -11.85
N PRO A 460 25.27 -12.56 -12.98
CA PRO A 460 24.40 -12.90 -14.10
C PRO A 460 23.58 -14.19 -13.91
N GLY A 461 23.70 -14.89 -12.77
CA GLY A 461 23.06 -16.20 -12.55
C GLY A 461 21.53 -16.20 -12.66
N ASN A 462 20.89 -15.10 -12.25
CA ASN A 462 19.44 -14.93 -12.25
C ASN A 462 18.97 -13.94 -13.34
N ALA A 463 19.52 -14.03 -14.56
CA ALA A 463 19.20 -13.10 -15.65
C ALA A 463 17.73 -13.14 -16.12
N THR A 464 17.00 -14.22 -15.82
CA THR A 464 15.56 -14.40 -16.12
C THR A 464 14.63 -13.84 -15.04
N GLN A 465 15.17 -13.31 -13.94
CA GLN A 465 14.39 -12.68 -12.88
C GLN A 465 14.18 -11.20 -13.14
N SER A 466 12.93 -10.74 -13.03
CA SER A 466 12.56 -9.34 -13.14
C SER A 466 11.53 -8.98 -12.06
N GLY A 467 11.43 -7.70 -11.67
CA GLY A 467 10.45 -7.32 -10.67
C GLY A 467 10.80 -6.07 -9.86
N TRP A 468 10.09 -5.94 -8.75
CA TRP A 468 10.20 -4.83 -7.82
C TRP A 468 10.47 -5.37 -6.43
N LYS A 469 11.57 -4.93 -5.82
CA LYS A 469 11.93 -5.26 -4.44
C LYS A 469 12.13 -3.98 -3.64
N SER A 470 11.36 -3.81 -2.57
CA SER A 470 11.50 -2.67 -1.67
C SER A 470 12.49 -2.96 -0.55
N ASN A 471 12.67 -2.02 0.38
CA ASN A 471 13.38 -2.24 1.63
C ASN A 471 12.67 -1.45 2.74
N SER A 472 12.42 -2.07 3.89
CA SER A 472 11.82 -1.38 5.04
C SER A 472 12.65 -0.15 5.41
N SER A 473 11.97 0.95 5.78
CA SER A 473 12.59 2.22 6.18
C SER A 473 11.89 2.76 7.42
N LYS A 474 12.59 3.29 8.42
CA LYS A 474 14.06 3.36 8.56
C LYS A 474 14.64 2.12 9.26
N GLY A 475 15.93 1.85 9.05
CA GLY A 475 16.71 0.84 9.78
C GLY A 475 16.87 -0.49 9.06
N GLY A 476 16.27 -0.67 7.87
CA GLY A 476 16.34 -1.90 7.09
C GLY A 476 15.87 -3.17 7.83
N GLY A 477 15.93 -4.32 7.17
CA GLY A 477 15.67 -5.64 7.81
C GLY A 477 14.44 -6.39 7.30
N GLY A 478 13.76 -5.88 6.28
CA GLY A 478 12.63 -6.54 5.62
C GLY A 478 12.32 -5.94 4.25
N TYR A 479 11.48 -6.60 3.45
CA TYR A 479 11.12 -6.12 2.11
C TYR A 479 9.75 -6.62 1.64
N ASN A 480 9.11 -5.82 0.79
CA ASN A 480 8.01 -6.27 -0.06
C ASN A 480 8.56 -6.57 -1.45
N GLU A 481 8.02 -7.57 -2.14
CA GLU A 481 8.51 -7.99 -3.44
C GLU A 481 7.38 -8.45 -4.36
N LEU A 482 7.46 -8.09 -5.64
CA LEU A 482 6.78 -8.74 -6.75
C LEU A 482 7.85 -9.11 -7.76
N MET A 483 8.11 -10.40 -7.93
CA MET A 483 9.16 -10.94 -8.81
C MET A 483 8.56 -11.94 -9.80
N PHE A 484 9.00 -11.86 -11.05
CA PHE A 484 8.68 -12.75 -12.15
C PHE A 484 9.96 -13.50 -12.54
N GLU A 485 9.91 -14.83 -12.51
CA GLU A 485 10.94 -15.74 -12.99
C GLU A 485 10.48 -16.34 -14.31
N ASP A 486 11.21 -16.04 -15.39
CA ASP A 486 10.90 -16.48 -16.75
C ASP A 486 11.77 -17.67 -17.20
N LYS A 487 12.42 -18.37 -16.26
CA LYS A 487 13.15 -19.60 -16.57
C LYS A 487 12.19 -20.72 -16.99
N ALA A 488 12.27 -21.11 -18.26
CA ALA A 488 11.41 -22.14 -18.85
C ALA A 488 11.37 -23.45 -18.04
N GLY A 489 10.16 -23.92 -17.73
CA GLY A 489 9.91 -25.11 -16.91
C GLY A 489 10.12 -24.92 -15.41
N SER A 490 10.35 -23.68 -14.96
CA SER A 490 10.52 -23.29 -13.56
C SER A 490 9.99 -21.87 -13.32
N GLU A 491 8.99 -21.45 -14.12
CA GLU A 491 8.40 -20.13 -14.06
C GLU A 491 7.74 -19.89 -12.70
N LEU A 492 7.89 -18.69 -12.14
CA LEU A 492 7.36 -18.33 -10.83
C LEU A 492 6.96 -16.86 -10.80
N VAL A 493 5.80 -16.57 -10.20
CA VAL A 493 5.46 -15.25 -9.71
C VAL A 493 5.55 -15.26 -8.19
N ASN A 494 6.55 -14.59 -7.62
CA ASN A 494 6.68 -14.44 -6.19
C ASN A 494 6.05 -13.11 -5.74
N PHE A 495 5.15 -13.19 -4.77
CA PHE A 495 4.58 -12.01 -4.12
C PHE A 495 4.79 -12.10 -2.62
N GLN A 496 5.64 -11.21 -2.08
CA GLN A 496 5.97 -11.15 -0.67
C GLN A 496 5.49 -9.83 -0.06
N ALA A 497 4.73 -9.94 1.02
CA ALA A 497 4.42 -8.83 1.92
C ALA A 497 5.23 -9.00 3.22
N GLN A 498 5.97 -7.97 3.64
CA GLN A 498 6.78 -7.99 4.87
C GLN A 498 5.92 -8.08 6.13
N LYS A 499 4.68 -7.57 6.08
CA LYS A 499 3.76 -7.50 7.21
C LYS A 499 2.33 -7.77 6.75
N ASP A 500 1.54 -6.72 6.57
CA ASP A 500 0.11 -6.84 6.25
C ASP A 500 -0.10 -6.88 4.72
N HIS A 501 -0.94 -7.79 4.24
CA HIS A 501 -1.42 -7.83 2.85
C HIS A 501 -2.94 -7.63 2.82
N ASN A 502 -3.37 -6.47 2.32
CA ASN A 502 -4.78 -6.15 2.14
C ASN A 502 -5.16 -6.25 0.67
N LEU A 503 -6.09 -7.15 0.34
CA LEU A 503 -6.61 -7.34 -1.01
C LEU A 503 -8.11 -6.99 -1.05
N LEU A 504 -8.45 -5.91 -1.78
CA LEU A 504 -9.84 -5.47 -1.97
C LEU A 504 -10.24 -5.61 -3.44
N ILE A 505 -11.21 -6.48 -3.72
CA ILE A 505 -11.85 -6.61 -5.03
C ILE A 505 -13.27 -6.06 -4.93
N LYS A 506 -13.61 -5.07 -5.76
CA LYS A 506 -14.92 -4.37 -5.70
C LYS A 506 -16.05 -5.07 -6.47
N HIS A 507 -15.71 -6.06 -7.29
CA HIS A 507 -16.68 -6.84 -8.08
C HIS A 507 -16.29 -8.32 -7.98
N ASP A 508 -15.85 -8.93 -9.08
CA ASP A 508 -15.56 -10.37 -9.12
C ASP A 508 -14.08 -10.69 -9.00
N ARG A 509 -13.76 -11.73 -8.23
CA ARG A 509 -12.44 -12.38 -8.22
C ARG A 509 -12.58 -13.78 -8.80
N THR A 510 -11.93 -14.04 -9.92
CA THR A 510 -11.77 -15.40 -10.47
C THR A 510 -10.37 -15.92 -10.16
N LYS A 511 -10.26 -17.18 -9.70
CA LYS A 511 -8.99 -17.87 -9.47
C LYS A 511 -9.08 -19.27 -10.08
N LEU A 512 -8.17 -19.61 -10.99
CA LEU A 512 -8.02 -20.95 -11.56
C LEU A 512 -6.62 -21.46 -11.27
N VAL A 513 -6.53 -22.65 -10.68
CA VAL A 513 -5.27 -23.37 -10.44
C VAL A 513 -5.40 -24.72 -11.12
N GLN A 514 -4.53 -25.02 -12.09
CA GLN A 514 -4.65 -26.22 -12.93
C GLN A 514 -4.00 -27.47 -12.33
N HIS A 515 -3.21 -27.30 -11.28
CA HIS A 515 -2.59 -28.39 -10.54
C HIS A 515 -2.91 -28.22 -9.05
N ASP A 516 -1.93 -27.98 -8.20
CA ASP A 516 -2.13 -27.96 -6.74
C ASP A 516 -2.25 -26.53 -6.18
N GLN A 517 -3.12 -26.37 -5.18
CA GLN A 517 -3.15 -25.22 -4.27
C GLN A 517 -2.94 -25.70 -2.84
N SER A 518 -2.02 -25.06 -2.12
CA SER A 518 -1.77 -25.30 -0.70
C SER A 518 -1.80 -23.98 0.06
N ASP A 519 -2.68 -23.85 1.04
CA ASP A 519 -2.78 -22.70 1.93
C ASP A 519 -2.43 -23.13 3.36
N ARG A 520 -1.57 -22.36 4.03
CA ARG A 520 -1.19 -22.57 5.43
C ARG A 520 -1.38 -21.28 6.23
N ILE A 521 -2.12 -21.37 7.33
CA ILE A 521 -2.35 -20.27 8.27
C ILE A 521 -1.91 -20.76 9.64
N ASP A 522 -0.90 -20.11 10.22
CA ASP A 522 -0.29 -20.57 11.49
C ASP A 522 -1.09 -20.19 12.75
N HIS A 523 -2.05 -19.27 12.65
CA HIS A 523 -2.89 -18.83 13.77
C HIS A 523 -4.38 -18.95 13.43
N ASP A 524 -5.08 -17.85 13.14
CA ASP A 524 -6.53 -17.85 12.90
C ASP A 524 -6.87 -17.62 11.43
N ALA A 525 -7.86 -18.38 10.95
CA ALA A 525 -8.53 -18.14 9.67
C ALA A 525 -10.03 -17.90 9.91
N LYS A 526 -10.58 -16.84 9.32
CA LYS A 526 -12.02 -16.55 9.32
C LYS A 526 -12.54 -16.48 7.88
N HIS A 527 -13.50 -17.34 7.56
CA HIS A 527 -14.22 -17.33 6.28
C HIS A 527 -15.66 -16.91 6.54
N SER A 528 -16.14 -15.84 5.89
CA SER A 528 -17.52 -15.39 5.98
C SER A 528 -18.10 -15.19 4.58
N VAL A 529 -19.24 -15.80 4.29
CA VAL A 529 -19.95 -15.72 3.00
C VAL A 529 -21.35 -15.14 3.24
N GLY A 530 -21.69 -14.05 2.55
CA GLY A 530 -22.92 -13.29 2.83
C GLY A 530 -24.21 -13.85 2.23
N HIS A 531 -24.12 -14.75 1.24
CA HIS A 531 -25.28 -15.35 0.58
C HIS A 531 -25.15 -16.87 0.50
N ASN A 532 -24.53 -17.41 -0.54
CA ASN A 532 -24.37 -18.85 -0.73
C ASN A 532 -22.88 -19.24 -0.80
N LEU A 533 -22.52 -20.32 -0.11
CA LEU A 533 -21.28 -21.07 -0.31
C LEU A 533 -21.65 -22.40 -0.98
N ASP A 534 -21.10 -22.67 -2.15
CA ASP A 534 -21.20 -23.95 -2.85
C ASP A 534 -19.81 -24.58 -2.94
N GLU A 535 -19.68 -25.85 -2.56
CA GLU A 535 -18.42 -26.57 -2.46
C GLU A 535 -18.57 -27.96 -3.06
N ASP A 536 -17.95 -28.19 -4.22
CA ASP A 536 -17.91 -29.49 -4.90
C ASP A 536 -16.52 -30.13 -4.77
N VAL A 537 -16.48 -31.38 -4.32
CA VAL A 537 -15.24 -32.15 -4.09
C VAL A 537 -15.35 -33.50 -4.81
N GLY A 538 -14.67 -33.63 -5.95
CA GLY A 538 -14.81 -34.80 -6.83
C GLY A 538 -14.24 -36.13 -6.33
N ASN A 539 -13.51 -36.16 -5.21
CA ASN A 539 -12.97 -37.41 -4.64
C ASN A 539 -13.16 -37.46 -3.11
N ASN A 540 -12.17 -36.99 -2.34
CA ASN A 540 -12.20 -37.08 -0.88
C ASN A 540 -12.15 -35.69 -0.24
N LYS A 541 -13.05 -35.42 0.72
CA LYS A 541 -12.95 -34.32 1.68
C LYS A 541 -12.60 -34.88 3.05
N THR A 542 -11.49 -34.44 3.65
CA THR A 542 -11.08 -34.83 5.01
C THR A 542 -11.02 -33.60 5.91
N VAL A 543 -11.74 -33.63 7.03
CA VAL A 543 -11.74 -32.56 8.04
C VAL A 543 -11.21 -33.13 9.34
N LYS A 544 -10.16 -32.52 9.91
CA LYS A 544 -9.60 -32.88 11.22
C LYS A 544 -9.64 -31.66 12.13
N VAL A 545 -10.40 -31.74 13.22
CA VAL A 545 -10.54 -30.68 14.23
C VAL A 545 -9.86 -31.14 15.53
N GLY A 546 -9.01 -30.30 16.11
CA GLY A 546 -8.18 -30.68 17.26
C GLY A 546 -8.86 -30.53 18.63
N VAL A 547 -9.86 -29.65 18.74
CA VAL A 547 -10.57 -29.36 20.00
C VAL A 547 -12.08 -29.50 19.79
N ASP A 548 -12.76 -28.44 19.34
CA ASP A 548 -14.23 -28.41 19.21
C ASP A 548 -14.67 -28.03 17.81
N GLN A 549 -15.73 -28.69 17.32
CA GLN A 549 -16.48 -28.28 16.13
C GLN A 549 -17.92 -27.94 16.54
N THR A 550 -18.34 -26.70 16.29
CA THR A 550 -19.72 -26.24 16.51
C THR A 550 -20.37 -25.93 15.17
N THR A 551 -21.59 -26.42 14.93
CA THR A 551 -22.36 -26.17 13.70
C THR A 551 -23.77 -25.69 14.07
N ASN A 552 -24.13 -24.50 13.61
CA ASN A 552 -25.45 -23.88 13.85
C ASN A 552 -26.17 -23.71 12.51
N ILE A 553 -27.34 -24.34 12.35
CA ILE A 553 -28.11 -24.35 11.09
C ILE A 553 -29.45 -23.67 11.35
N GLY A 554 -29.75 -22.61 10.61
CA GLY A 554 -30.92 -21.76 10.87
C GLY A 554 -32.25 -22.29 10.33
N SER A 555 -32.23 -23.18 9.33
CA SER A 555 -33.44 -23.77 8.74
C SER A 555 -33.34 -25.29 8.64
N ASN A 556 -32.74 -25.81 7.57
CA ASN A 556 -32.69 -27.26 7.31
C ASN A 556 -31.24 -27.72 7.15
N ASP A 557 -30.93 -28.88 7.75
CA ASP A 557 -29.76 -29.69 7.42
C ASP A 557 -30.23 -30.90 6.60
N THR A 558 -29.55 -31.22 5.50
CA THR A 558 -29.91 -32.36 4.65
C THR A 558 -28.64 -33.08 4.22
N GLU A 559 -28.44 -34.28 4.77
CA GLU A 559 -27.31 -35.14 4.48
C GLU A 559 -27.80 -36.34 3.66
N THR A 560 -27.15 -36.63 2.52
CA THR A 560 -27.40 -37.84 1.72
C THR A 560 -26.08 -38.61 1.59
N VAL A 561 -26.06 -39.86 2.05
CA VAL A 561 -24.87 -40.73 1.99
C VAL A 561 -25.18 -41.92 1.09
N GLY A 562 -24.40 -42.10 0.01
CA GLY A 562 -24.70 -43.09 -1.03
C GLY A 562 -24.35 -44.56 -0.68
N LYS A 563 -23.56 -44.78 0.38
CA LYS A 563 -23.20 -46.12 0.87
C LYS A 563 -23.31 -46.16 2.39
N ASP A 564 -22.20 -46.00 3.09
CA ASP A 564 -22.12 -46.19 4.54
C ASP A 564 -21.87 -44.85 5.25
N ARG A 565 -22.67 -44.58 6.30
CA ARG A 565 -22.40 -43.54 7.28
C ARG A 565 -22.02 -44.21 8.60
N SER A 566 -20.82 -43.95 9.09
CA SER A 566 -20.33 -44.49 10.37
C SER A 566 -20.06 -43.35 11.34
N LEU A 567 -20.72 -43.37 12.50
CA LEU A 567 -20.52 -42.43 13.60
C LEU A 567 -19.96 -43.17 14.82
N THR A 568 -18.90 -42.65 15.43
CA THR A 568 -18.33 -43.18 16.68
C THR A 568 -18.16 -42.06 17.69
N VAL A 569 -18.84 -42.17 18.82
CA VAL A 569 -18.78 -41.21 19.93
C VAL A 569 -18.15 -41.89 21.13
N MET A 570 -17.05 -41.34 21.66
CA MET A 570 -16.27 -42.00 22.73
C MET A 570 -16.86 -41.84 24.13
N ALA A 571 -17.65 -40.79 24.37
CA ALA A 571 -18.21 -40.47 25.68
C ALA A 571 -19.74 -40.47 25.65
N ASN A 572 -20.35 -39.31 25.36
CA ASN A 572 -21.80 -39.15 25.38
C ASN A 572 -22.30 -38.54 24.06
N GLU A 573 -23.40 -39.08 23.55
CA GLU A 573 -24.21 -38.47 22.50
C GLU A 573 -25.56 -38.05 23.11
N THR A 574 -25.97 -36.80 22.92
CA THR A 574 -27.26 -36.29 23.38
C THR A 574 -28.03 -35.75 22.18
N ILE A 575 -29.17 -36.36 21.87
CA ILE A 575 -30.07 -35.91 20.81
C ILE A 575 -31.33 -35.33 21.46
N HIS A 576 -31.64 -34.07 21.19
CA HIS A 576 -32.85 -33.40 21.68
C HIS A 576 -33.70 -32.93 20.49
N VAL A 577 -34.92 -33.46 20.37
CA VAL A 577 -35.87 -33.15 19.29
C VAL A 577 -37.12 -32.53 19.89
N VAL A 578 -37.47 -31.30 19.49
CA VAL A 578 -38.56 -30.52 20.11
C VAL A 578 -39.95 -30.95 19.62
N SER A 579 -40.09 -31.35 18.35
CA SER A 579 -41.38 -31.70 17.76
C SER A 579 -41.50 -33.19 17.46
N ASN A 580 -40.95 -33.65 16.33
CA ASN A 580 -41.04 -35.03 15.89
C ASN A 580 -39.69 -35.56 15.42
N SER A 581 -39.39 -36.82 15.77
CA SER A 581 -38.33 -37.61 15.14
C SER A 581 -39.00 -38.77 14.40
N THR A 582 -38.64 -38.97 13.13
CA THR A 582 -39.14 -40.08 12.30
C THR A 582 -37.95 -40.85 11.75
N GLU A 583 -37.89 -42.15 12.04
CA GLU A 583 -36.87 -43.06 11.52
C GLU A 583 -37.55 -44.12 10.65
N ASN A 584 -37.20 -44.16 9.35
CA ASN A 584 -37.69 -45.16 8.40
C ASN A 584 -36.52 -46.09 8.04
N ILE A 585 -36.69 -47.39 8.24
CA ILE A 585 -35.65 -48.39 8.00
C ILE A 585 -36.25 -49.51 7.16
N ASP A 586 -35.81 -49.62 5.91
CA ASP A 586 -36.41 -50.53 4.93
C ASP A 586 -36.03 -52.01 5.13
N ALA A 587 -34.96 -52.28 5.88
CA ALA A 587 -34.47 -53.63 6.15
C ALA A 587 -34.34 -53.92 7.65
N ASN A 588 -33.12 -53.87 8.20
CA ASN A 588 -32.85 -54.27 9.59
C ASN A 588 -32.48 -53.06 10.45
N HIS A 589 -33.18 -52.88 11.57
CA HIS A 589 -32.76 -52.06 12.69
C HIS A 589 -32.23 -52.97 13.80
N SER A 590 -30.95 -52.85 14.15
CA SER A 590 -30.34 -53.62 15.26
C SER A 590 -29.81 -52.65 16.31
N GLN A 591 -30.42 -52.67 17.50
CA GLN A 591 -30.00 -51.88 18.64
C GLN A 591 -29.47 -52.81 19.74
N THR A 592 -28.24 -52.56 20.20
CA THR A 592 -27.63 -53.28 21.34
C THR A 592 -27.35 -52.28 22.46
N VAL A 593 -27.87 -52.54 23.65
CA VAL A 593 -27.65 -51.71 24.84
C VAL A 593 -26.92 -52.54 25.90
N GLY A 594 -25.72 -52.10 26.30
CA GLY A 594 -24.81 -52.91 27.13
C GLY A 594 -25.20 -53.05 28.60
N ILE A 595 -26.01 -52.14 29.16
CA ILE A 595 -26.41 -52.17 30.57
C ILE A 595 -27.92 -51.96 30.74
N VAL A 596 -28.42 -50.74 30.56
CA VAL A 596 -29.84 -50.39 30.77
C VAL A 596 -30.37 -49.62 29.57
N GLN A 597 -31.50 -50.08 29.04
CA GLN A 597 -32.36 -49.29 28.15
C GLN A 597 -33.59 -48.83 28.93
N THR A 598 -33.76 -47.52 29.08
CA THR A 598 -34.96 -46.91 29.69
C THR A 598 -35.79 -46.24 28.61
N ILE A 599 -37.06 -46.62 28.48
CA ILE A 599 -38.02 -45.99 27.57
C ILE A 599 -39.15 -45.39 28.42
N THR A 600 -39.27 -44.06 28.42
CA THR A 600 -40.35 -43.34 29.11
C THR A 600 -41.24 -42.67 28.07
N VAL A 601 -42.56 -42.93 28.13
CA VAL A 601 -43.53 -42.37 27.19
C VAL A 601 -44.61 -41.63 27.98
N GLY A 602 -44.78 -40.33 27.71
CA GLY A 602 -45.66 -39.46 28.50
C GLY A 602 -47.16 -39.59 28.20
N ALA A 603 -47.55 -40.04 27.02
CA ALA A 603 -48.95 -40.15 26.61
C ALA A 603 -49.33 -41.58 26.18
N ALA A 604 -48.83 -42.04 25.03
CA ALA A 604 -49.15 -43.36 24.48
C ALA A 604 -47.97 -43.94 23.71
N ARG A 605 -47.72 -45.24 23.92
CA ARG A 605 -46.83 -46.06 23.10
C ARG A 605 -47.69 -47.02 22.29
N VAL A 606 -47.49 -47.06 20.97
CA VAL A 606 -48.17 -47.99 20.05
C VAL A 606 -47.09 -48.81 19.34
N ASP A 607 -47.03 -50.10 19.65
CA ASP A 607 -46.20 -51.06 18.91
C ASP A 607 -47.13 -51.81 17.93
N THR A 608 -46.84 -51.78 16.63
CA THR A 608 -47.54 -52.58 15.61
C THR A 608 -46.53 -53.51 14.95
N VAL A 609 -46.78 -54.82 15.01
CA VAL A 609 -45.90 -55.83 14.41
C VAL A 609 -46.68 -56.56 13.31
N GLY A 610 -46.21 -56.47 12.06
CA GLY A 610 -46.94 -57.00 10.89
C GLY A 610 -46.82 -58.51 10.67
N ALA A 611 -45.90 -59.19 11.36
CA ALA A 611 -45.68 -60.63 11.23
C ALA A 611 -45.54 -61.31 12.60
N ALA A 612 -44.31 -61.57 13.07
CA ALA A 612 -44.04 -62.22 14.35
C ALA A 612 -43.31 -61.26 15.29
N GLU A 613 -43.85 -61.09 16.50
CA GLU A 613 -43.13 -60.47 17.62
C GLU A 613 -42.56 -61.59 18.51
N THR A 614 -41.24 -61.64 18.68
CA THR A 614 -40.58 -62.54 19.63
C THR A 614 -39.96 -61.73 20.75
N ARG A 615 -40.44 -61.93 21.98
CA ARG A 615 -39.83 -61.37 23.20
C ARG A 615 -39.21 -62.50 24.02
N SER A 616 -37.88 -62.50 24.15
CA SER A 616 -37.15 -63.44 25.01
C SER A 616 -36.61 -62.69 26.22
N VAL A 617 -36.97 -63.14 27.43
CA VAL A 617 -36.51 -62.54 28.70
C VAL A 617 -35.75 -63.60 29.47
N GLY A 618 -34.45 -63.38 29.70
CA GLY A 618 -33.57 -64.38 30.31
C GLY A 618 -33.69 -64.53 31.83
N ALA A 619 -34.40 -63.63 32.51
CA ALA A 619 -34.61 -63.66 33.96
C ALA A 619 -36.09 -63.40 34.30
N VAL A 620 -36.43 -62.25 34.90
CA VAL A 620 -37.79 -61.92 35.31
C VAL A 620 -38.40 -60.91 34.34
N GLN A 621 -39.59 -61.24 33.82
CA GLN A 621 -40.47 -60.26 33.17
C GLN A 621 -41.58 -59.85 34.14
N THR A 622 -41.56 -58.60 34.61
CA THR A 622 -42.63 -58.04 35.45
C THR A 622 -43.49 -57.09 34.61
N ASN A 623 -44.78 -57.41 34.46
CA ASN A 623 -45.76 -56.52 33.84
C ASN A 623 -46.72 -56.00 34.92
N THR A 624 -46.55 -54.75 35.34
CA THR A 624 -47.48 -54.08 36.28
C THR A 624 -48.48 -53.25 35.47
N ILE A 625 -49.77 -53.59 35.55
CA ILE A 625 -50.84 -52.87 34.84
C ILE A 625 -51.67 -52.11 35.89
N GLY A 626 -51.63 -50.78 35.83
CA GLY A 626 -52.25 -49.91 36.84
C GLY A 626 -53.77 -49.75 36.74
N ALA A 627 -54.39 -50.09 35.60
CA ALA A 627 -55.83 -49.95 35.39
C ALA A 627 -56.45 -51.21 34.76
N SER A 628 -56.44 -51.32 33.42
CA SER A 628 -57.04 -52.45 32.71
C SER A 628 -56.06 -53.08 31.73
N ARG A 629 -56.11 -54.41 31.63
CA ARG A 629 -55.46 -55.18 30.57
C ARG A 629 -56.55 -55.87 29.77
N SER A 630 -56.71 -55.46 28.51
CA SER A 630 -57.57 -56.16 27.54
C SER A 630 -56.69 -56.96 26.59
N MET A 631 -57.05 -58.22 26.33
CA MET A 631 -56.37 -59.09 25.37
C MET A 631 -57.45 -59.76 24.50
N THR A 632 -57.32 -59.64 23.18
CA THR A 632 -58.18 -60.29 22.21
C THR A 632 -57.31 -61.17 21.32
N VAL A 633 -57.65 -62.46 21.20
CA VAL A 633 -56.90 -63.43 20.39
C VAL A 633 -57.81 -63.92 19.27
N GLY A 634 -57.41 -63.70 18.01
CA GLY A 634 -58.26 -63.95 16.85
C GLY A 634 -58.31 -65.40 16.33
N ALA A 635 -57.30 -66.22 16.64
CA ALA A 635 -57.23 -67.62 16.17
C ALA A 635 -57.07 -68.63 17.31
N GLY A 636 -56.00 -68.53 18.10
CA GLY A 636 -55.76 -69.43 19.22
C GLY A 636 -54.69 -68.90 20.17
N GLN A 637 -54.85 -69.19 21.46
CA GLN A 637 -53.88 -68.89 22.50
C GLN A 637 -53.43 -70.21 23.11
N SER A 638 -52.12 -70.50 23.09
CA SER A 638 -51.52 -71.59 23.88
C SER A 638 -50.83 -71.01 25.10
N HIS A 639 -50.98 -71.68 26.24
CA HIS A 639 -50.25 -71.37 27.46
C HIS A 639 -49.58 -72.65 27.97
N ASP A 640 -48.30 -72.81 27.66
CA ASP A 640 -47.49 -73.94 28.08
C ASP A 640 -46.63 -73.55 29.28
N ILE A 641 -46.96 -74.10 30.47
CA ILE A 641 -46.21 -73.87 31.70
C ILE A 641 -45.37 -75.10 32.03
N GLY A 642 -44.04 -74.95 32.07
CA GLY A 642 -43.12 -76.07 32.27
C GLY A 642 -42.95 -76.58 33.71
N ALA A 643 -43.37 -75.82 34.73
CA ALA A 643 -43.21 -76.19 36.14
C ALA A 643 -44.49 -75.99 36.97
N SER A 644 -44.83 -74.76 37.33
CA SER A 644 -45.99 -74.44 38.17
C SER A 644 -46.73 -73.22 37.64
N ASP A 645 -48.05 -73.34 37.49
CA ASP A 645 -48.94 -72.21 37.22
C ASP A 645 -49.84 -71.97 38.44
N SER A 646 -49.98 -70.71 38.85
CA SER A 646 -50.79 -70.32 40.01
C SER A 646 -51.63 -69.07 39.69
N TRP A 647 -52.94 -69.23 39.74
CA TRP A 647 -53.90 -68.14 39.54
C TRP A 647 -54.57 -67.80 40.86
N LYS A 648 -54.37 -66.57 41.35
CA LYS A 648 -55.09 -66.04 42.52
C LYS A 648 -56.07 -64.97 42.05
N ILE A 649 -57.36 -65.29 42.13
CA ILE A 649 -58.44 -64.38 41.74
C ILE A 649 -59.14 -63.93 43.02
N ALA A 650 -59.03 -62.64 43.36
CA ALA A 650 -59.44 -62.13 44.67
C ALA A 650 -60.95 -61.84 44.79
N ALA A 651 -61.68 -61.71 43.68
CA ALA A 651 -63.10 -61.34 43.67
C ALA A 651 -63.98 -62.36 42.91
N ALA A 652 -64.16 -62.18 41.61
CA ALA A 652 -65.01 -63.05 40.79
C ALA A 652 -64.24 -63.55 39.56
N GLN A 653 -64.43 -64.83 39.25
CA GLN A 653 -64.04 -65.42 37.96
C GLN A 653 -65.32 -65.84 37.24
N SER A 654 -65.49 -65.37 36.00
CA SER A 654 -66.54 -65.85 35.10
C SER A 654 -65.86 -66.53 33.91
N VAL A 655 -66.27 -67.76 33.61
CA VAL A 655 -65.80 -68.54 32.45
C VAL A 655 -67.01 -68.93 31.62
N GLN A 656 -67.09 -68.41 30.40
CA GLN A 656 -68.16 -68.73 29.45
C GLN A 656 -67.55 -69.49 28.26
N ILE A 657 -68.01 -70.71 28.03
CA ILE A 657 -67.53 -71.58 26.94
C ILE A 657 -68.70 -71.80 25.97
N GLY A 658 -68.55 -71.33 24.73
CA GLY A 658 -69.63 -71.33 23.74
C GLY A 658 -69.82 -72.65 22.96
N ALA A 659 -68.91 -73.61 23.10
CA ALA A 659 -68.95 -74.90 22.43
C ALA A 659 -68.73 -76.06 23.42
N GLY A 660 -67.70 -76.89 23.22
CA GLY A 660 -67.35 -77.99 24.13
C GLY A 660 -66.23 -77.62 25.10
N GLN A 661 -66.30 -78.13 26.33
CA GLN A 661 -65.19 -78.14 27.27
C GLN A 661 -64.74 -79.58 27.48
N THR A 662 -63.45 -79.87 27.30
CA THR A 662 -62.84 -81.15 27.68
C THR A 662 -61.82 -80.90 28.78
N ILE A 663 -62.03 -81.51 29.94
CA ILE A 663 -61.08 -81.50 31.06
C ILE A 663 -60.48 -82.90 31.14
N LYS A 664 -59.18 -83.02 30.85
CA LYS A 664 -58.43 -84.28 30.99
C LYS A 664 -57.44 -84.15 32.13
N ILE A 665 -57.64 -84.91 33.20
CA ILE A 665 -56.79 -84.90 34.39
C ILE A 665 -56.07 -86.25 34.45
N ALA A 666 -54.73 -86.22 34.47
CA ALA A 666 -53.93 -87.44 34.30
C ALA A 666 -53.67 -88.21 35.61
N LYS A 667 -53.88 -87.58 36.77
CA LYS A 667 -53.74 -88.20 38.10
C LYS A 667 -54.99 -87.96 38.94
N ASP A 668 -54.95 -86.98 39.85
CA ASP A 668 -56.03 -86.78 40.81
C ASP A 668 -56.77 -85.48 40.53
N GLN A 669 -58.11 -85.52 40.61
CA GLN A 669 -58.96 -84.34 40.66
C GLN A 669 -59.56 -84.20 42.06
N GLY A 670 -59.17 -83.15 42.79
CA GLY A 670 -59.81 -82.74 44.03
C GLY A 670 -60.72 -81.54 43.81
N THR A 671 -61.98 -81.64 44.22
CA THR A 671 -62.93 -80.51 44.22
C THR A 671 -63.44 -80.33 45.64
N ASP A 672 -63.11 -79.20 46.27
CA ASP A 672 -63.64 -78.82 47.59
C ASP A 672 -64.63 -77.66 47.43
N ILE A 673 -65.87 -77.86 47.88
CA ILE A 673 -66.97 -76.89 47.71
C ILE A 673 -67.52 -76.55 49.09
N GLY A 674 -67.15 -75.38 49.59
CA GLY A 674 -67.44 -74.96 50.96
C GLY A 674 -68.90 -74.60 51.29
N ALA A 675 -69.78 -74.46 50.29
CA ALA A 675 -71.19 -74.07 50.51
C ALA A 675 -72.19 -75.06 49.89
N GLY A 676 -72.33 -75.11 48.57
CA GLY A 676 -73.28 -76.00 47.91
C GLY A 676 -72.93 -76.25 46.45
N ARG A 677 -73.23 -77.46 45.98
CA ARG A 677 -73.12 -77.85 44.57
C ARG A 677 -74.52 -78.08 44.02
N SER A 678 -74.88 -77.37 42.95
CA SER A 678 -76.09 -77.63 42.17
C SER A 678 -75.69 -78.15 40.80
N ALA A 679 -76.23 -79.30 40.39
CA ALA A 679 -76.03 -79.88 39.07
C ALA A 679 -77.39 -80.13 38.42
N LYS A 680 -77.60 -79.59 37.23
CA LYS A 680 -78.80 -79.84 36.41
C LYS A 680 -78.36 -80.50 35.11
N ILE A 681 -78.62 -81.80 34.98
CA ILE A 681 -78.35 -82.57 33.76
C ILE A 681 -79.69 -82.73 33.02
N ALA A 682 -79.75 -82.31 31.75
CA ALA A 682 -81.01 -82.19 31.01
C ALA A 682 -81.37 -83.43 30.16
N LYS A 683 -80.43 -84.35 29.93
CA LYS A 683 -80.64 -85.59 29.18
C LYS A 683 -80.14 -86.78 30.01
N ASP A 684 -78.94 -87.29 29.72
CA ASP A 684 -78.41 -88.49 30.35
C ASP A 684 -77.26 -88.12 31.29
N ASP A 685 -77.30 -88.65 32.52
CA ASP A 685 -76.15 -88.69 33.41
C ASP A 685 -75.66 -90.14 33.51
N THR A 686 -74.52 -90.44 32.90
CA THR A 686 -73.92 -91.77 32.93
C THR A 686 -72.67 -91.73 33.81
N THR A 687 -72.70 -92.48 34.90
CA THR A 687 -71.53 -92.67 35.77
C THR A 687 -71.04 -94.11 35.65
N GLU A 688 -69.86 -94.29 35.05
CA GLU A 688 -69.16 -95.57 35.00
C GLU A 688 -67.98 -95.53 35.97
N ILE A 689 -67.94 -96.47 36.92
CA ILE A 689 -66.89 -96.55 37.95
C ILE A 689 -66.24 -97.92 37.84
N GLY A 690 -64.98 -97.96 37.38
CA GLY A 690 -64.21 -99.21 37.27
C GLY A 690 -63.68 -99.76 38.60
N GLY A 691 -63.78 -98.98 39.68
CA GLY A 691 -63.34 -99.33 41.04
C GLY A 691 -64.48 -99.33 42.06
N ALA A 692 -64.16 -99.19 43.35
CA ALA A 692 -65.17 -99.14 44.41
C ALA A 692 -65.94 -97.80 44.37
N HIS A 693 -67.28 -97.88 44.43
CA HIS A 693 -68.13 -96.72 44.66
C HIS A 693 -68.58 -96.68 46.13
N SER A 694 -68.16 -95.65 46.87
CA SER A 694 -68.52 -95.44 48.27
C SER A 694 -69.34 -94.16 48.42
N VAL A 695 -70.58 -94.30 48.86
CA VAL A 695 -71.47 -93.16 49.17
C VAL A 695 -71.67 -93.10 50.69
N LYS A 696 -71.21 -92.02 51.32
CA LYS A 696 -71.44 -91.74 52.74
C LYS A 696 -72.36 -90.54 52.88
N VAL A 697 -73.60 -90.76 53.30
CA VAL A 697 -74.57 -89.70 53.54
C VAL A 697 -74.77 -89.52 55.04
N ALA A 698 -74.51 -88.33 55.56
CA ALA A 698 -74.49 -88.08 57.01
C ALA A 698 -75.88 -87.82 57.62
N LYS A 699 -76.87 -87.41 56.83
CA LYS A 699 -78.23 -87.09 57.32
C LYS A 699 -79.28 -88.04 56.76
N SER A 700 -79.77 -87.79 55.54
CA SER A 700 -80.79 -88.60 54.90
C SER A 700 -80.47 -88.83 53.42
N SER A 701 -80.78 -90.02 52.94
CA SER A 701 -80.78 -90.37 51.52
C SER A 701 -82.17 -90.85 51.16
N LEU A 702 -82.75 -90.30 50.08
CA LEU A 702 -84.01 -90.73 49.50
C LEU A 702 -83.71 -91.19 48.08
N LEU A 703 -84.13 -92.41 47.76
CA LEU A 703 -84.17 -92.92 46.41
C LEU A 703 -85.65 -93.14 46.04
N GLU A 704 -86.14 -92.35 45.10
CA GLU A 704 -87.50 -92.43 44.59
C GLU A 704 -87.43 -92.85 43.11
N ILE A 705 -88.13 -93.93 42.75
CA ILE A 705 -88.14 -94.49 41.38
C ILE A 705 -89.59 -94.46 40.92
N GLY A 706 -89.85 -93.78 39.80
CA GLY A 706 -91.22 -93.53 39.32
C GLY A 706 -91.88 -94.68 38.57
N GLU A 707 -91.10 -95.61 38.01
CA GLU A 707 -91.60 -96.79 37.29
C GLU A 707 -91.02 -98.08 37.89
N ASP A 708 -90.19 -98.84 37.16
CA ASP A 708 -89.63 -100.10 37.64
C ASP A 708 -88.26 -99.91 38.31
N GLY A 709 -88.11 -100.46 39.51
CA GLY A 709 -86.84 -100.55 40.23
C GLY A 709 -86.37 -101.99 40.36
N ALA A 710 -85.12 -102.29 39.99
CA ALA A 710 -84.51 -103.60 40.17
C ALA A 710 -83.19 -103.50 40.94
N ILE A 711 -83.10 -104.20 42.07
CA ILE A 711 -81.85 -104.44 42.78
C ILE A 711 -81.39 -105.86 42.42
N LYS A 712 -80.39 -105.96 41.54
CA LYS A 712 -79.79 -107.24 41.14
C LYS A 712 -78.40 -107.37 41.75
N VAL A 713 -78.23 -108.31 42.67
CA VAL A 713 -76.95 -108.59 43.33
C VAL A 713 -76.52 -110.02 43.03
N SER A 714 -75.30 -110.20 42.54
CA SER A 714 -74.78 -111.51 42.07
C SER A 714 -74.23 -112.39 43.20
N LYS A 715 -73.91 -111.80 44.36
CA LYS A 715 -73.40 -112.52 45.54
C LYS A 715 -74.33 -112.28 46.73
N ASP A 716 -73.98 -111.39 47.65
CA ASP A 716 -74.74 -111.18 48.88
C ASP A 716 -75.44 -109.82 48.86
N LEU A 717 -76.76 -109.82 49.07
CA LEU A 717 -77.50 -108.62 49.43
C LEU A 717 -77.70 -108.61 50.95
N ILE A 718 -76.97 -107.73 51.63
CA ILE A 718 -77.13 -107.50 53.07
C ILE A 718 -77.99 -106.25 53.24
N ILE A 719 -79.17 -106.40 53.83
CA ILE A 719 -79.96 -105.28 54.35
C ILE A 719 -79.81 -105.34 55.87
N ASP A 720 -78.99 -104.44 56.41
CA ASP A 720 -78.80 -104.28 57.85
C ASP A 720 -79.42 -102.94 58.27
N ALA A 721 -80.39 -103.00 59.19
CA ALA A 721 -81.07 -101.84 59.71
C ALA A 721 -81.11 -101.91 61.24
N GLY A 722 -80.73 -100.82 61.90
CA GLY A 722 -80.53 -100.81 63.36
C GLY A 722 -81.81 -100.93 64.21
N ASP A 723 -82.99 -100.69 63.65
CA ASP A 723 -84.25 -100.70 64.41
C ASP A 723 -85.29 -101.70 63.85
N SER A 724 -85.61 -101.61 62.56
CA SER A 724 -86.53 -102.56 61.92
C SER A 724 -86.32 -102.65 60.42
N ILE A 725 -86.62 -103.81 59.86
CA ILE A 725 -86.79 -104.03 58.42
C ILE A 725 -88.25 -104.42 58.20
N ILE A 726 -88.94 -103.68 57.32
CA ILE A 726 -90.32 -103.96 56.95
C ILE A 726 -90.38 -104.14 55.44
N ILE A 727 -90.70 -105.34 54.99
CA ILE A 727 -91.04 -105.61 53.61
C ILE A 727 -92.56 -105.62 53.54
N LYS A 728 -93.14 -104.60 52.90
CA LYS A 728 -94.58 -104.41 52.80
C LYS A 728 -95.03 -104.43 51.35
N THR A 729 -96.10 -105.17 51.08
CA THR A 729 -96.76 -105.19 49.77
C THR A 729 -98.26 -105.12 50.01
N GLY A 730 -98.85 -103.95 49.78
CA GLY A 730 -100.24 -103.68 50.13
C GLY A 730 -100.52 -103.91 51.62
N SER A 731 -101.46 -104.80 51.93
CA SER A 731 -101.83 -105.18 53.30
C SER A 731 -101.04 -106.37 53.87
N ALA A 732 -100.11 -106.97 53.12
CA ALA A 732 -99.24 -108.05 53.60
C ALA A 732 -97.88 -107.47 54.04
N ALA A 733 -97.33 -108.00 55.12
CA ALA A 733 -96.02 -107.57 55.62
C ALA A 733 -95.22 -108.71 56.24
N ILE A 734 -93.90 -108.64 56.02
CA ILE A 734 -92.90 -109.34 56.83
C ILE A 734 -92.15 -108.25 57.58
N ALA A 735 -92.33 -108.20 58.89
CA ALA A 735 -91.65 -107.26 59.76
C ALA A 735 -90.62 -108.00 60.62
N MET A 736 -89.38 -107.54 60.57
CA MET A 736 -88.28 -107.97 61.42
C MET A 736 -87.89 -106.81 62.33
N LYS A 737 -87.94 -107.03 63.63
CA LYS A 737 -87.52 -106.06 64.64
C LYS A 737 -86.18 -106.45 65.24
N LYS A 738 -85.44 -105.46 65.75
CA LYS A 738 -84.13 -105.68 66.40
C LYS A 738 -84.15 -106.64 67.60
N ASP A 739 -85.30 -106.84 68.24
CA ASP A 739 -85.46 -107.76 69.38
C ASP A 739 -85.58 -109.24 68.98
N GLY A 740 -85.51 -109.53 67.67
CA GLY A 740 -85.64 -110.89 67.13
C GLY A 740 -87.08 -111.31 66.83
N THR A 741 -88.06 -110.44 67.10
CA THR A 741 -89.46 -110.71 66.74
C THR A 741 -89.62 -110.67 65.22
N ILE A 742 -90.15 -111.76 64.67
CA ILE A 742 -90.58 -111.83 63.27
C ILE A 742 -92.10 -111.93 63.26
N THR A 743 -92.75 -110.97 62.61
CA THR A 743 -94.20 -110.95 62.42
C THR A 743 -94.49 -111.14 60.95
N ILE A 744 -95.27 -112.17 60.63
CA ILE A 744 -95.78 -112.42 59.29
C ILE A 744 -97.27 -112.14 59.33
N GLU A 745 -97.68 -111.07 58.65
CA GLU A 745 -99.07 -110.62 58.60
C GLU A 745 -99.63 -110.81 57.19
N GLY A 746 -100.75 -111.53 57.10
CA GLY A 746 -101.43 -111.76 55.82
C GLY A 746 -102.85 -112.30 56.02
N LYS A 747 -103.74 -112.00 55.06
CA LYS A 747 -105.16 -112.40 55.10
C LYS A 747 -105.37 -113.91 55.15
N ASN A 748 -104.58 -114.66 54.39
CA ASN A 748 -104.50 -116.13 54.44
C ASN A 748 -103.03 -116.50 54.53
N ILE A 749 -102.65 -117.24 55.58
CA ILE A 749 -101.31 -117.81 55.69
C ILE A 749 -101.44 -119.30 55.40
N THR A 750 -100.98 -119.72 54.22
CA THR A 750 -100.94 -121.14 53.83
C THR A 750 -99.49 -121.63 53.92
N ILE A 751 -99.23 -122.54 54.85
CA ILE A 751 -97.94 -123.23 54.94
C ILE A 751 -98.13 -124.62 54.31
N LYS A 752 -97.58 -124.82 53.10
CA LYS A 752 -97.57 -126.12 52.40
C LYS A 752 -96.17 -126.71 52.45
N GLY A 753 -96.02 -127.85 53.11
CA GLY A 753 -94.80 -128.67 53.04
C GLY A 753 -95.02 -129.85 52.10
N SER A 754 -94.08 -130.07 51.16
CA SER A 754 -94.02 -131.31 50.36
C SER A 754 -93.33 -132.47 51.10
N GLY A 755 -92.70 -132.18 52.24
CA GLY A 755 -92.18 -133.14 53.23
C GLY A 755 -92.69 -132.80 54.64
N LYS A 756 -91.98 -133.17 55.71
CA LYS A 756 -92.41 -132.88 57.11
C LYS A 756 -92.34 -131.38 57.44
N ILE A 757 -93.42 -130.83 58.00
CA ILE A 757 -93.40 -129.53 58.68
C ILE A 757 -93.03 -129.79 60.15
N ASN A 758 -91.85 -129.33 60.58
CA ASN A 758 -91.42 -129.40 61.98
C ASN A 758 -91.62 -128.05 62.65
N VAL A 759 -92.57 -127.97 63.59
CA VAL A 759 -92.67 -126.84 64.50
C VAL A 759 -92.13 -127.30 65.85
N LYS A 760 -91.00 -126.72 66.29
CA LYS A 760 -90.37 -127.01 67.58
C LYS A 760 -90.30 -125.71 68.37
N ALA A 761 -90.90 -125.68 69.55
CA ALA A 761 -90.67 -124.63 70.54
C ALA A 761 -90.02 -125.28 71.77
N SER A 762 -89.11 -124.54 72.41
CA SER A 762 -88.50 -124.92 73.69
C SER A 762 -89.40 -124.67 74.90
N SER A 763 -90.50 -123.95 74.70
CA SER A 763 -91.59 -123.74 75.66
C SER A 763 -92.91 -124.13 74.96
N ASP A 764 -93.91 -123.26 74.96
CA ASP A 764 -95.26 -123.62 74.52
C ASP A 764 -95.50 -123.28 73.05
N ILE A 765 -96.08 -124.23 72.31
CA ILE A 765 -96.75 -123.93 71.04
C ILE A 765 -98.22 -123.70 71.37
N THR A 766 -98.66 -122.44 71.29
CA THR A 766 -100.07 -122.10 71.45
C THR A 766 -100.73 -121.98 70.07
N MET A 767 -101.45 -123.02 69.66
CA MET A 767 -102.33 -122.96 68.49
C MET A 767 -103.76 -122.67 68.94
N LYS A 768 -104.29 -121.51 68.56
CA LYS A 768 -105.68 -121.12 68.82
C LYS A 768 -106.46 -121.11 67.50
N GLY A 769 -107.47 -121.97 67.42
CA GLY A 769 -108.41 -122.03 66.30
C GLY A 769 -109.78 -122.51 66.79
N SER A 770 -110.85 -122.05 66.15
CA SER A 770 -112.23 -122.43 66.50
C SER A 770 -112.54 -123.90 66.25
N LYS A 771 -111.74 -124.57 65.40
CA LYS A 771 -111.77 -126.01 65.17
C LYS A 771 -110.38 -126.47 64.71
N ILE A 772 -109.76 -127.37 65.47
CA ILE A 772 -108.51 -128.02 65.10
C ILE A 772 -108.90 -129.47 64.77
N ASN A 773 -108.80 -129.84 63.49
CA ASN A 773 -109.06 -131.21 63.06
C ASN A 773 -107.72 -131.96 63.09
N GLU A 774 -107.59 -132.95 63.96
CA GLU A 774 -106.48 -133.90 63.94
C GLU A 774 -106.93 -135.14 63.17
N ASN A 775 -106.12 -135.57 62.21
CA ASN A 775 -106.39 -136.73 61.36
C ASN A 775 -105.09 -137.51 61.13
#